data_AF-A0A975WEZ1-F1
#
_entry.id   AF-A0A975WEZ1-F1
#
_cell.length_a   1.000
_cell.length_b   1.000
_cell.length_c   1.000
_cell.angle_alpha   90.00
_cell.angle_beta   90.00
_cell.angle_gamma   90.00
#
_symmetry.space_group_name_H-M   'P 1'
#
loop_
_entity.id
_entity.type
_entity.pdbx_description
1 polymer ?
#
loop_
_entity_poly.entity_id
_entity_poly.type
_entity_poly.pdbx_seq_one_letter_code
_entity_poly.pdbx_strand_id
1 'polypeptide(L)'
;MSETKQSDAGFMHSEFGRKLFIRAPLKFGRFFLDRAKPNMAQRILSVPGRYYPDDPRVLHMRAEAYEAAGQYDEGAQLRALRLRGLMPRHLKSKNFVEILKIMAELERTYRAGQYQAGRLIAQQLVSEVGRKRMLRCALKARDRFKESAFLTHLIALCRAMDGDYHAANRSLVDEIAHPFDAPDALVARRFKLLQTTWRAVDQIAREQMDWADEAGSYKGLFNTVGAEAPRVAISSDKSKAQAQVTEEAAEKQFLSFKEHALQGRDREEYLRVCDAEFAAADSLGGKVRAVEEMLRTGIRHVPDYSADYALARQRLADIEADLDWLLTDAAVDTQAMATETVLTLCSWLALTQRLDMADTQARIVARLEALADRDDLLPALWPAPQAIVRDEAHTESAGRIAAKLDTIKPTINRDMQFYFRWAMTARQYKKADAFFKRLPKNLHRRHGLLYYANILQRQCRFKEALKIVGEVHGQLLANPSALNGYSSYTLIKRVGELRFLIETAQIFQSVPQPRDPEGVVLIAPRNVDHLRRYPLMVLLEFKRRGWAVVPLVGGLLPFEATGDSSIDVMNGAISPNLRFSDEAKECMPAPQDFHVDIGKGRIRWGEIDLSHPVWEDAAINRRRYTINYQCPELQKYLGGLSEWTQAMARVVEYAHRQQRETGRRVACISQFNCRLPDSLFRAYCDAHGDPDNFFYLAAANGYQNYFSNFATNVSQRFVLRNMTRAPHVRTPSFPLPENFEEYYRQRQEALPEILERFAPITKVKRSTEGTKGRPPEADELDRRIKAWRAMGGKVVCAFGKVVCDIGAPFDGGPVHASMKEWINHSIRAVRGSNTLLLIKPHPHELNNQIATFPTEYFRDLIEEPLGDNAAFLGHRWFDIHDMRERMDVGLIYNGTTTIELGLLGIPCILAGHYAPIDYPIGHVQPQTVEEFEAYLRFEKPLEVAPDLRERAAVWLDYMANDNFTQPYRFHARPVTNKVLYPPYWFQEDLERYRVGADTAVAELTGRALGERFEPGHPVGVPLQALHGGGGENSAKSPGAGTARASRWRA
;
A
#
# COMPACT_ATOMS: atom_id res chain seq x y z
N MET A 1 69.99 25.00 -1.83
CA MET A 1 69.34 24.00 -2.72
C MET A 1 67.86 24.34 -2.97
N SER A 2 67.52 25.59 -3.33
CA SER A 2 66.13 26.01 -3.62
C SER A 2 65.89 26.41 -5.08
N GLU A 3 66.92 26.39 -5.95
CA GLU A 3 66.77 26.69 -7.39
C GLU A 3 66.52 25.44 -8.26
N THR A 4 66.83 24.23 -7.78
CA THR A 4 66.67 22.99 -8.56
C THR A 4 65.23 22.45 -8.63
N LYS A 5 64.33 22.87 -7.75
CA LYS A 5 62.93 22.38 -7.76
C LYS A 5 62.03 23.09 -8.78
N GLN A 6 62.39 24.31 -9.22
CA GLN A 6 61.61 25.04 -10.24
C GLN A 6 61.97 24.60 -11.68
N SER A 7 63.22 24.21 -11.95
CA SER A 7 63.65 23.72 -13.26
C SER A 7 63.12 22.31 -13.57
N ASP A 8 63.08 21.42 -12.56
CA ASP A 8 62.58 20.05 -12.69
C ASP A 8 61.09 20.00 -13.05
N ALA A 9 60.27 20.91 -12.47
CA ALA A 9 58.84 21.00 -12.80
C ALA A 9 58.61 21.47 -14.26
N GLY A 10 59.42 22.40 -14.75
CA GLY A 10 59.37 22.88 -16.14
C GLY A 10 59.81 21.83 -17.17
N PHE A 11 60.90 21.11 -16.89
CA PHE A 11 61.40 20.03 -17.75
C PHE A 11 60.43 18.85 -17.83
N MET A 12 59.81 18.47 -16.70
CA MET A 12 58.81 17.40 -16.63
C MET A 12 57.57 17.69 -17.47
N HIS A 13 57.13 18.95 -17.53
CA HIS A 13 55.99 19.38 -18.34
C HIS A 13 56.32 19.67 -19.82
N SER A 14 57.60 19.67 -20.20
CA SER A 14 58.03 19.77 -21.59
C SER A 14 57.59 18.55 -22.43
N GLU A 15 57.53 18.70 -23.76
CA GLU A 15 57.16 17.59 -24.66
C GLU A 15 58.15 16.41 -24.55
N PHE A 16 59.44 16.71 -24.37
CA PHE A 16 60.50 15.74 -24.15
C PHE A 16 60.34 15.01 -22.80
N GLY A 17 60.06 15.74 -21.71
CA GLY A 17 59.76 15.18 -20.39
C GLY A 17 58.55 14.26 -20.40
N ARG A 18 57.45 14.64 -21.05
CA ARG A 18 56.26 13.77 -21.23
C ARG A 18 56.56 12.52 -22.07
N LYS A 19 57.47 12.60 -23.05
CA LYS A 19 57.88 11.45 -23.86
C LYS A 19 58.70 10.45 -23.03
N LEU A 20 59.64 10.94 -22.22
CA LEU A 20 60.54 10.12 -21.39
C LEU A 20 59.84 9.54 -20.15
N PHE A 21 59.03 10.33 -19.44
CA PHE A 21 58.46 9.94 -18.14
C PHE A 21 57.03 9.39 -18.20
N ILE A 22 56.32 9.52 -19.33
CA ILE A 22 54.97 8.94 -19.50
C ILE A 22 54.95 7.99 -20.69
N ARG A 23 55.25 8.46 -21.92
CA ARG A 23 55.03 7.64 -23.13
C ARG A 23 55.92 6.39 -23.17
N ALA A 24 57.21 6.50 -22.85
CA ALA A 24 58.12 5.35 -22.86
C ALA A 24 57.78 4.32 -21.75
N PRO A 25 57.61 4.71 -20.46
CA PRO A 25 57.18 3.79 -19.41
C PRO A 25 55.84 3.10 -19.69
N LEU A 26 54.87 3.80 -20.29
CA LEU A 26 53.60 3.18 -20.68
C LEU A 26 53.77 2.16 -21.83
N LYS A 27 54.61 2.44 -22.84
CA LYS A 27 54.91 1.46 -23.89
C LYS A 27 55.61 0.21 -23.33
N PHE A 28 56.62 0.40 -22.49
CA PHE A 28 57.33 -0.71 -21.87
C PHE A 28 56.43 -1.48 -20.88
N GLY A 29 55.63 -0.78 -20.07
CA GLY A 29 54.66 -1.40 -19.17
C GLY A 29 53.69 -2.31 -19.93
N ARG A 30 53.14 -1.84 -21.05
CA ARG A 30 52.28 -2.66 -21.92
C ARG A 30 53.03 -3.85 -22.52
N PHE A 31 54.25 -3.64 -23.02
CA PHE A 31 55.11 -4.71 -23.55
C PHE A 31 55.35 -5.85 -22.54
N PHE A 32 55.50 -5.52 -21.25
CA PHE A 32 55.68 -6.52 -20.19
C PHE A 32 54.37 -7.20 -19.80
N LEU A 33 53.25 -6.49 -19.80
CA LEU A 33 51.92 -7.09 -19.58
C LEU A 33 51.56 -8.08 -20.68
N ASP A 34 51.78 -7.73 -21.94
CA ASP A 34 51.51 -8.61 -23.10
C ASP A 34 52.40 -9.87 -23.08
N ARG A 35 53.51 -9.88 -22.32
CA ARG A 35 54.41 -11.03 -22.11
C ARG A 35 54.18 -11.75 -20.76
N ALA A 36 53.07 -11.50 -20.08
CA ALA A 36 52.76 -12.07 -18.77
C ALA A 36 53.86 -11.84 -17.71
N LYS A 37 54.52 -10.66 -17.73
CA LYS A 37 55.52 -10.23 -16.73
C LYS A 37 54.99 -9.06 -15.89
N PRO A 38 53.94 -9.26 -15.08
CA PRO A 38 53.24 -8.17 -14.38
C PRO A 38 54.12 -7.46 -13.35
N ASN A 39 55.01 -8.17 -12.65
CA ASN A 39 55.94 -7.57 -11.68
C ASN A 39 56.94 -6.60 -12.34
N MET A 40 57.37 -6.88 -13.57
CA MET A 40 58.26 -5.98 -14.32
C MET A 40 57.50 -4.76 -14.82
N ALA A 41 56.25 -4.95 -15.28
CA ALA A 41 55.36 -3.85 -15.62
C ALA A 41 55.12 -2.93 -14.42
N GLN A 42 54.86 -3.48 -13.22
CA GLN A 42 54.70 -2.69 -12.00
C GLN A 42 55.93 -1.84 -11.68
N ARG A 43 57.14 -2.41 -11.75
CA ARG A 43 58.40 -1.69 -11.50
C ARG A 43 58.57 -0.51 -12.45
N ILE A 44 58.35 -0.73 -13.75
CA ILE A 44 58.48 0.32 -14.77
C ILE A 44 57.41 1.40 -14.60
N LEU A 45 56.20 1.00 -14.24
CA LEU A 45 55.07 1.92 -14.04
C LEU A 45 55.09 2.64 -12.68
N SER A 46 56.00 2.27 -11.76
CA SER A 46 56.18 2.97 -10.49
C SER A 46 56.72 4.40 -10.69
N VAL A 47 57.59 4.59 -11.68
CA VAL A 47 58.19 5.89 -12.03
C VAL A 47 57.12 6.89 -12.52
N PRO A 48 56.35 6.63 -13.59
CA PRO A 48 55.24 7.51 -13.96
C PRO A 48 54.19 7.60 -12.84
N GLY A 49 54.00 6.55 -12.04
CA GLY A 49 53.07 6.55 -10.91
C GLY A 49 53.44 7.50 -9.78
N ARG A 50 54.74 7.79 -9.60
CA ARG A 50 55.24 8.76 -8.59
C ARG A 50 55.08 10.20 -9.06
N TYR A 51 55.34 10.45 -10.34
CA TYR A 51 55.38 11.81 -10.90
C TYR A 51 54.04 12.28 -11.49
N TYR A 52 53.21 11.34 -11.94
CA TYR A 52 51.89 11.60 -12.51
C TYR A 52 50.85 10.67 -11.87
N PRO A 53 50.66 10.73 -10.54
CA PRO A 53 49.79 9.82 -9.81
C PRO A 53 48.33 9.87 -10.26
N ASP A 54 47.89 11.00 -10.82
CA ASP A 54 46.50 11.22 -11.25
C ASP A 54 46.29 11.09 -12.78
N ASP A 55 47.33 10.80 -13.57
CA ASP A 55 47.16 10.65 -15.03
C ASP A 55 46.33 9.38 -15.34
N PRO A 56 45.18 9.50 -16.04
CA PRO A 56 44.30 8.36 -16.27
C PRO A 56 44.93 7.18 -17.04
N ARG A 57 45.96 7.44 -17.86
CA ARG A 57 46.68 6.40 -18.62
C ARG A 57 47.65 5.65 -17.71
N VAL A 58 48.33 6.37 -16.82
CA VAL A 58 49.24 5.79 -15.81
C VAL A 58 48.45 4.94 -14.83
N LEU A 59 47.35 5.47 -14.28
CA LEU A 59 46.47 4.71 -13.39
C LEU A 59 45.89 3.46 -14.05
N HIS A 60 45.49 3.55 -15.33
CA HIS A 60 44.96 2.40 -16.07
C HIS A 60 45.96 1.26 -16.14
N MET A 61 47.18 1.57 -16.58
CA MET A 61 48.19 0.55 -16.85
C MET A 61 48.77 -0.03 -15.55
N ARG A 62 48.86 0.80 -14.51
CA ARG A 62 49.19 0.30 -13.16
C ARG A 62 48.10 -0.63 -12.66
N ALA A 63 46.82 -0.26 -12.77
CA ALA A 63 45.72 -1.14 -12.36
C ALA A 63 45.79 -2.50 -13.07
N GLU A 64 46.01 -2.53 -14.39
CA GLU A 64 46.21 -3.77 -15.15
C GLU A 64 47.41 -4.59 -14.63
N ALA A 65 48.52 -3.93 -14.27
CA ALA A 65 49.71 -4.61 -13.75
C ALA A 65 49.55 -5.17 -12.33
N TYR A 66 48.77 -4.50 -11.47
CA TYR A 66 48.40 -5.02 -10.15
C TYR A 66 47.43 -6.19 -10.27
N GLU A 67 46.37 -6.05 -11.08
CA GLU A 67 45.40 -7.12 -11.35
C GLU A 67 46.10 -8.37 -11.96
N ALA A 68 46.97 -8.19 -12.94
CA ALA A 68 47.72 -9.29 -13.56
C ALA A 68 48.75 -9.96 -12.63
N ALA A 69 49.17 -9.29 -11.55
CA ALA A 69 50.02 -9.87 -10.50
C ALA A 69 49.22 -10.58 -9.39
N GLY A 70 47.89 -10.65 -9.50
CA GLY A 70 47.00 -11.18 -8.45
C GLY A 70 46.70 -10.19 -7.32
N GLN A 71 47.14 -8.94 -7.43
CA GLN A 71 46.90 -7.86 -6.44
C GLN A 71 45.63 -7.08 -6.80
N TYR A 72 44.48 -7.76 -6.70
CA TYR A 72 43.20 -7.26 -7.20
C TYR A 72 42.69 -6.03 -6.45
N ASP A 73 42.94 -5.89 -5.15
CA ASP A 73 42.45 -4.77 -4.35
C ASP A 73 43.17 -3.45 -4.68
N GLU A 74 44.49 -3.49 -4.81
CA GLU A 74 45.31 -2.37 -5.27
C GLU A 74 44.94 -1.97 -6.70
N GLY A 75 44.75 -2.96 -7.58
CA GLY A 75 44.27 -2.77 -8.93
C GLY A 75 42.91 -2.06 -8.98
N ALA A 76 41.94 -2.56 -8.21
CA ALA A 76 40.61 -1.98 -8.08
C ALA A 76 40.64 -0.56 -7.51
N GLN A 77 41.52 -0.26 -6.56
CA GLN A 77 41.71 1.09 -6.02
C GLN A 77 42.21 2.06 -7.09
N LEU A 78 43.25 1.69 -7.83
CA LEU A 78 43.82 2.52 -8.91
C LEU A 78 42.83 2.71 -10.06
N ARG A 79 42.11 1.66 -10.43
CA ARG A 79 41.02 1.72 -11.42
C ARG A 79 39.91 2.66 -10.98
N ALA A 80 39.47 2.56 -9.73
CA ALA A 80 38.44 3.46 -9.19
C ALA A 80 38.90 4.92 -9.16
N LEU A 81 40.17 5.19 -8.81
CA LEU A 81 40.76 6.55 -8.86
C LEU A 81 40.74 7.10 -10.29
N ARG A 82 41.17 6.31 -11.28
CA ARG A 82 41.11 6.67 -12.70
C ARG A 82 39.68 7.02 -13.13
N LEU A 83 38.74 6.15 -12.83
CA LEU A 83 37.34 6.30 -13.23
C LEU A 83 36.71 7.55 -12.61
N ARG A 84 37.02 7.85 -11.35
CA ARG A 84 36.63 9.11 -10.71
C ARG A 84 37.31 10.32 -11.34
N GLY A 85 38.56 10.22 -11.80
CA GLY A 85 39.24 11.30 -12.53
C GLY A 85 38.64 11.58 -13.91
N LEU A 86 38.07 10.57 -14.57
CA LEU A 86 37.41 10.70 -15.89
C LEU A 86 35.97 11.22 -15.81
N MET A 87 35.31 11.08 -14.64
CA MET A 87 33.91 11.41 -14.44
C MET A 87 33.56 12.92 -14.60
N PRO A 88 34.35 13.90 -14.10
CA PRO A 88 33.96 15.31 -14.04
C PRO A 88 33.56 15.93 -15.38
N ARG A 89 34.29 15.61 -16.47
CA ARG A 89 33.98 16.12 -17.82
C ARG A 89 32.58 15.72 -18.28
N HIS A 90 32.16 14.51 -17.94
CA HIS A 90 30.88 13.93 -18.33
C HIS A 90 29.74 14.39 -17.42
N LEU A 91 30.03 14.65 -16.14
CA LEU A 91 29.08 15.29 -15.23
C LEU A 91 28.74 16.71 -15.66
N LYS A 92 29.75 17.49 -16.08
CA LYS A 92 29.55 18.87 -16.56
C LYS A 92 28.68 18.91 -17.82
N SER A 93 28.90 18.00 -18.77
CA SER A 93 28.10 17.91 -20.00
C SER A 93 26.79 17.11 -19.84
N LYS A 94 26.53 16.53 -18.67
CA LYS A 94 25.41 15.60 -18.42
C LYS A 94 25.34 14.47 -19.45
N ASN A 95 26.51 13.95 -19.87
CA ASN A 95 26.60 12.81 -20.77
C ASN A 95 26.33 11.51 -20.01
N PHE A 96 25.04 11.16 -19.87
CA PHE A 96 24.60 10.00 -19.10
C PHE A 96 25.12 8.66 -19.64
N VAL A 97 25.35 8.51 -20.95
CA VAL A 97 25.91 7.26 -21.49
C VAL A 97 27.30 7.01 -20.91
N GLU A 98 28.16 8.03 -20.94
CA GLU A 98 29.52 7.91 -20.44
C GLU A 98 29.57 7.85 -18.90
N ILE A 99 28.68 8.56 -18.20
CA ILE A 99 28.52 8.41 -16.75
C ILE A 99 28.16 6.96 -16.41
N LEU A 100 27.15 6.38 -17.07
CA LEU A 100 26.69 5.02 -16.80
C LEU A 100 27.74 3.97 -17.15
N LYS A 101 28.51 4.15 -18.23
CA LYS A 101 29.68 3.31 -18.55
C LYS A 101 30.71 3.32 -17.42
N ILE A 102 31.05 4.50 -16.89
CA ILE A 102 32.00 4.61 -15.78
C ILE A 102 31.43 3.96 -14.51
N MET A 103 30.12 4.12 -14.24
CA MET A 103 29.46 3.48 -13.10
C MET A 103 29.44 1.95 -13.21
N ALA A 104 29.18 1.41 -14.41
CA ALA A 104 29.25 -0.02 -14.69
C ALA A 104 30.68 -0.57 -14.50
N GLU A 105 31.71 0.17 -14.92
CA GLU A 105 33.10 -0.23 -14.69
C GLU A 105 33.47 -0.15 -13.19
N LEU A 106 32.95 0.83 -12.44
CA LEU A 106 33.13 0.96 -10.99
C LEU A 106 32.48 -0.19 -10.21
N GLU A 107 31.38 -0.77 -10.70
CA GLU A 107 30.74 -1.95 -10.10
C GLU A 107 31.76 -3.07 -9.86
N ARG A 108 32.62 -3.33 -10.86
CA ARG A 108 33.68 -4.37 -10.83
C ARG A 108 34.78 -4.11 -9.81
N THR A 109 34.91 -2.86 -9.34
CA THR A 109 35.93 -2.46 -8.37
C THR A 109 35.44 -2.51 -6.92
N TYR A 110 34.15 -2.78 -6.70
CA TYR A 110 33.50 -2.68 -5.39
C TYR A 110 33.57 -1.28 -4.74
N ARG A 111 33.96 -0.25 -5.50
CA ARG A 111 34.13 1.12 -5.00
C ARG A 111 32.99 2.02 -5.48
N ALA A 112 32.69 3.02 -4.66
CA ALA A 112 31.72 4.05 -5.02
C ALA A 112 32.27 5.00 -6.10
N GLY A 113 31.39 5.50 -6.95
CA GLY A 113 31.63 6.63 -7.83
C GLY A 113 31.52 7.97 -7.12
N GLN A 114 31.46 9.05 -7.90
CA GLN A 114 31.25 10.39 -7.35
C GLN A 114 29.77 10.57 -6.99
N TYR A 115 29.49 11.14 -5.81
CA TYR A 115 28.12 11.46 -5.36
C TYR A 115 27.32 12.24 -6.41
N GLN A 116 27.98 13.18 -7.10
CA GLN A 116 27.34 13.99 -8.14
C GLN A 116 26.76 13.14 -9.29
N ALA A 117 27.39 12.01 -9.64
CA ALA A 117 26.87 11.08 -10.64
C ALA A 117 25.55 10.46 -10.18
N GLY A 118 25.54 9.88 -8.98
CA GLY A 118 24.34 9.29 -8.40
C GLY A 118 23.22 10.32 -8.21
N ARG A 119 23.54 11.56 -7.80
CA ARG A 119 22.57 12.66 -7.71
C ARG A 119 21.91 12.99 -9.05
N LEU A 120 22.69 13.07 -10.14
CA LEU A 120 22.13 13.32 -11.47
C LEU A 120 21.22 12.17 -11.93
N ILE A 121 21.60 10.92 -11.66
CA ILE A 121 20.77 9.74 -11.98
C ILE A 121 19.46 9.79 -11.18
N ALA A 122 19.52 10.01 -9.86
CA ALA A 122 18.36 10.13 -8.99
C ALA A 122 17.35 11.19 -9.52
N GLN A 123 17.86 12.35 -9.94
CA GLN A 123 17.04 13.42 -10.51
C GLN A 123 16.30 13.02 -11.79
N GLN A 124 16.86 12.11 -12.59
CA GLN A 124 16.18 11.63 -13.80
C GLN A 124 15.11 10.58 -13.47
N LEU A 125 15.37 9.69 -12.51
CA LEU A 125 14.47 8.57 -12.19
C LEU A 125 13.10 9.01 -11.61
N VAL A 126 13.03 10.20 -11.01
CA VAL A 126 11.81 10.73 -10.39
C VAL A 126 10.80 11.35 -11.37
N SER A 127 11.09 11.33 -12.67
CA SER A 127 10.19 11.87 -13.72
C SER A 127 10.07 10.88 -14.88
N GLU A 128 8.93 10.84 -15.56
CA GLU A 128 8.73 9.96 -16.72
C GLU A 128 9.73 10.25 -17.85
N VAL A 129 9.86 11.53 -18.23
CA VAL A 129 10.82 11.99 -19.26
C VAL A 129 12.26 11.61 -18.90
N GLY A 130 12.64 11.79 -17.63
CA GLY A 130 13.95 11.40 -17.14
C GLY A 130 14.17 9.88 -17.14
N ARG A 131 13.17 9.07 -16.78
CA ARG A 131 13.24 7.60 -16.87
C ARG A 131 13.42 7.12 -18.31
N LYS A 132 12.65 7.65 -19.26
CA LYS A 132 12.81 7.35 -20.70
C LYS A 132 14.21 7.72 -21.21
N ARG A 133 14.78 8.83 -20.73
CA ARG A 133 16.19 9.19 -21.01
C ARG A 133 17.17 8.19 -20.40
N MET A 134 17.00 7.82 -19.13
CA MET A 134 17.88 6.85 -18.46
C MET A 134 17.82 5.48 -19.11
N LEU A 135 16.64 4.99 -19.47
CA LEU A 135 16.47 3.73 -20.19
C LEU A 135 17.29 3.70 -21.48
N ARG A 136 17.15 4.71 -22.35
CA ARG A 136 17.93 4.83 -23.59
C ARG A 136 19.44 4.89 -23.34
N CYS A 137 19.88 5.65 -22.33
CA CYS A 137 21.30 5.76 -22.01
C CYS A 137 21.87 4.48 -21.40
N ALA A 138 21.10 3.77 -20.57
CA ALA A 138 21.51 2.52 -19.94
C ALA A 138 21.61 1.40 -20.97
N LEU A 139 20.68 1.30 -21.92
CA LEU A 139 20.77 0.36 -23.05
C LEU A 139 22.07 0.57 -23.86
N LYS A 140 22.38 1.82 -24.23
CA LYS A 140 23.65 2.14 -24.94
C LYS A 140 24.91 1.84 -24.11
N ALA A 141 24.85 1.96 -22.79
CA ALA A 141 25.96 1.58 -21.92
C ALA A 141 26.09 0.04 -21.80
N ARG A 142 24.95 -0.66 -21.81
CA ARG A 142 24.85 -2.12 -21.71
C ARG A 142 25.48 -2.84 -22.91
N ASP A 143 25.51 -2.21 -24.09
CA ASP A 143 26.22 -2.74 -25.27
C ASP A 143 27.69 -3.07 -24.98
N ARG A 144 28.34 -2.26 -24.12
CA ARG A 144 29.74 -2.44 -23.71
C ARG A 144 29.90 -3.24 -22.42
N PHE A 145 28.94 -3.14 -21.50
CA PHE A 145 29.01 -3.73 -20.16
C PHE A 145 27.81 -4.66 -19.94
N LYS A 146 27.77 -5.75 -20.72
CA LYS A 146 26.67 -6.73 -20.72
C LYS A 146 26.48 -7.44 -19.38
N GLU A 147 27.48 -7.41 -18.51
CA GLU A 147 27.51 -8.09 -17.22
C GLU A 147 27.10 -7.21 -16.02
N SER A 148 26.83 -5.92 -16.25
CA SER A 148 26.62 -4.96 -15.16
C SER A 148 25.22 -5.04 -14.55
N ALA A 149 25.09 -5.59 -13.35
CA ALA A 149 23.81 -5.65 -12.64
C ALA A 149 23.27 -4.24 -12.32
N PHE A 150 24.13 -3.23 -12.20
CA PHE A 150 23.71 -1.83 -12.06
C PHE A 150 22.95 -1.32 -13.28
N LEU A 151 23.42 -1.64 -14.49
CA LEU A 151 22.71 -1.30 -15.72
C LEU A 151 21.42 -2.09 -15.87
N THR A 152 21.42 -3.40 -15.54
CA THR A 152 20.20 -4.22 -15.52
C THR A 152 19.15 -3.61 -14.59
N HIS A 153 19.55 -3.19 -13.38
CA HIS A 153 18.67 -2.51 -12.44
C HIS A 153 17.98 -1.29 -13.06
N LEU A 154 18.75 -0.39 -13.66
CA LEU A 154 18.19 0.83 -14.27
C LEU A 154 17.26 0.51 -15.44
N ILE A 155 17.62 -0.46 -16.28
CA ILE A 155 16.80 -0.88 -17.43
C ILE A 155 15.48 -1.49 -16.95
N ALA A 156 15.55 -2.49 -16.07
CA ALA A 156 14.38 -3.21 -15.56
C ALA A 156 13.44 -2.27 -14.79
N LEU A 157 13.98 -1.43 -13.90
CA LEU A 157 13.18 -0.47 -13.15
C LEU A 157 12.50 0.54 -14.07
N CYS A 158 13.22 1.11 -15.05
CA CYS A 158 12.62 2.07 -15.97
C CYS A 158 11.56 1.43 -16.87
N ARG A 159 11.77 0.20 -17.36
CA ARG A 159 10.77 -0.54 -18.15
C ARG A 159 9.51 -0.84 -17.33
N ALA A 160 9.68 -1.38 -16.12
CA ALA A 160 8.55 -1.69 -15.25
C ALA A 160 7.73 -0.45 -14.92
N MET A 161 8.38 0.68 -14.60
CA MET A 161 7.70 1.95 -14.34
C MET A 161 7.09 2.63 -15.60
N ASP A 162 7.41 2.14 -16.80
CA ASP A 162 6.78 2.55 -18.08
C ASP A 162 5.67 1.58 -18.50
N GLY A 163 5.35 0.58 -17.65
CA GLY A 163 4.28 -0.40 -17.87
C GLY A 163 4.75 -1.78 -18.36
N ASP A 164 6.03 -1.94 -18.72
CA ASP A 164 6.57 -3.20 -19.26
C ASP A 164 7.28 -4.03 -18.16
N TYR A 165 6.51 -4.38 -17.12
CA TYR A 165 7.02 -5.15 -15.98
C TYR A 165 7.21 -6.64 -16.30
N HIS A 166 6.48 -7.21 -17.26
CA HIS A 166 6.69 -8.60 -17.70
C HIS A 166 8.03 -8.79 -18.41
N ALA A 167 8.41 -7.90 -19.36
CA ALA A 167 9.71 -8.02 -20.01
C ALA A 167 10.86 -7.69 -19.04
N ALA A 168 10.64 -6.75 -18.12
CA ALA A 168 11.59 -6.48 -17.03
C ALA A 168 11.80 -7.73 -16.14
N ASN A 169 10.72 -8.42 -15.77
CA ASN A 169 10.77 -9.65 -14.99
C ASN A 169 11.49 -10.77 -15.73
N ARG A 170 11.11 -11.07 -16.99
CA ARG A 170 11.78 -12.09 -17.81
C ARG A 170 13.28 -11.86 -17.89
N SER A 171 13.70 -10.63 -18.16
CA SER A 171 15.13 -10.29 -18.25
C SER A 171 15.88 -10.46 -16.93
N LEU A 172 15.23 -10.18 -15.79
CA LEU A 172 15.84 -10.35 -14.47
C LEU A 172 15.96 -11.83 -14.10
N VAL A 173 14.90 -12.61 -14.32
CA VAL A 173 14.86 -14.04 -14.04
C VAL A 173 15.92 -14.77 -14.85
N ASP A 174 16.02 -14.45 -16.14
CA ASP A 174 17.02 -15.01 -17.05
C ASP A 174 18.47 -14.67 -16.61
N GLU A 175 18.75 -13.44 -16.19
CA GLU A 175 20.09 -13.07 -15.68
C GLU A 175 20.39 -13.67 -14.30
N ILE A 176 19.37 -13.93 -13.49
CA ILE A 176 19.51 -14.64 -12.21
C ILE A 176 19.79 -16.13 -12.44
N ALA A 177 19.14 -16.76 -13.42
CA ALA A 177 19.35 -18.15 -13.79
C ALA A 177 20.69 -18.39 -14.48
N HIS A 178 21.17 -17.40 -15.26
CA HIS A 178 22.40 -17.49 -16.03
C HIS A 178 23.41 -16.40 -15.62
N PRO A 179 23.99 -16.48 -14.41
CA PRO A 179 24.92 -15.46 -13.92
C PRO A 179 26.17 -15.37 -14.79
N PHE A 180 26.72 -14.16 -14.92
CA PHE A 180 28.00 -13.94 -15.61
C PHE A 180 29.19 -14.35 -14.74
N ASP A 181 30.19 -14.98 -15.37
CA ASP A 181 31.47 -15.29 -14.73
C ASP A 181 32.13 -14.06 -14.09
N ALA A 182 32.39 -14.16 -12.79
CA ALA A 182 33.05 -13.14 -11.99
C ALA A 182 33.59 -13.74 -10.68
N PRO A 183 34.47 -13.04 -9.93
CA PRO A 183 34.83 -13.45 -8.58
C PRO A 183 33.59 -13.57 -7.68
N ASP A 184 33.56 -14.56 -6.78
CA ASP A 184 32.40 -14.92 -5.94
C ASP A 184 31.78 -13.71 -5.22
N ALA A 185 32.61 -12.81 -4.69
CA ALA A 185 32.13 -11.61 -4.01
C ALA A 185 31.34 -10.66 -4.93
N LEU A 186 31.68 -10.58 -6.22
CA LEU A 186 30.94 -9.80 -7.21
C LEU A 186 29.67 -10.51 -7.62
N VAL A 187 29.72 -11.83 -7.82
CA VAL A 187 28.54 -12.66 -8.12
C VAL A 187 27.48 -12.50 -7.02
N ALA A 188 27.88 -12.63 -5.75
CA ALA A 188 26.98 -12.46 -4.60
C ALA A 188 26.34 -11.05 -4.55
N ARG A 189 27.11 -10.00 -4.81
CA ARG A 189 26.60 -8.61 -4.83
C ARG A 189 25.66 -8.35 -6.01
N ARG A 190 26.00 -8.83 -7.20
CA ARG A 190 25.17 -8.73 -8.40
C ARG A 190 23.85 -9.43 -8.20
N PHE A 191 23.89 -10.67 -7.74
CA PHE A 191 22.68 -11.43 -7.40
C PHE A 191 21.82 -10.68 -6.39
N LYS A 192 22.40 -10.10 -5.33
CA LYS A 192 21.63 -9.32 -4.35
C LYS A 192 20.94 -8.10 -4.98
N LEU A 193 21.62 -7.40 -5.89
CA LEU A 193 21.03 -6.28 -6.62
C LEU A 193 19.92 -6.75 -7.57
N LEU A 194 20.13 -7.82 -8.32
CA LEU A 194 19.11 -8.41 -9.21
C LEU A 194 17.88 -8.86 -8.41
N GLN A 195 18.09 -9.60 -7.30
CA GLN A 195 17.05 -10.03 -6.36
C GLN A 195 16.20 -8.86 -5.85
N THR A 196 16.86 -7.79 -5.38
CA THR A 196 16.16 -6.61 -4.84
C THR A 196 15.51 -5.78 -5.93
N THR A 197 16.02 -5.83 -7.16
CA THR A 197 15.38 -5.22 -8.33
C THR A 197 14.14 -6.00 -8.75
N TRP A 198 14.20 -7.33 -8.75
CA TRP A 198 13.04 -8.19 -9.01
C TRP A 198 11.90 -7.89 -8.04
N ARG A 199 12.21 -7.73 -6.74
CA ARG A 199 11.22 -7.32 -5.73
C ARG A 199 10.57 -5.97 -6.05
N ALA A 200 11.34 -5.02 -6.59
CA ALA A 200 10.80 -3.73 -7.03
C ALA A 200 9.87 -3.90 -8.25
N VAL A 201 10.24 -4.74 -9.22
CA VAL A 201 9.43 -5.04 -10.40
C VAL A 201 8.13 -5.76 -10.02
N ASP A 202 8.17 -6.75 -9.14
CA ASP A 202 6.96 -7.43 -8.63
C ASP A 202 6.06 -6.47 -7.83
N GLN A 203 6.64 -5.57 -7.04
CA GLN A 203 5.88 -4.52 -6.37
C GLN A 203 5.19 -3.58 -7.38
N ILE A 204 5.87 -3.20 -8.47
CA ILE A 204 5.27 -2.39 -9.54
C ILE A 204 4.12 -3.15 -10.23
N ALA A 205 4.30 -4.44 -10.53
CA ALA A 205 3.24 -5.28 -11.08
C ALA A 205 2.04 -5.38 -10.13
N ARG A 206 2.28 -5.62 -8.83
CA ARG A 206 1.25 -5.60 -7.79
C ARG A 206 0.49 -4.29 -7.75
N GLU A 207 1.16 -3.16 -7.92
CA GLU A 207 0.56 -1.82 -7.97
C GLU A 207 -0.32 -1.61 -9.21
N GLN A 208 -0.02 -2.30 -10.32
CA GLN A 208 -0.88 -2.40 -11.50
C GLN A 208 -2.01 -3.44 -11.36
N MET A 209 -2.11 -4.07 -10.19
CA MET A 209 -3.03 -5.18 -9.89
C MET A 209 -2.76 -6.43 -10.71
N ASP A 210 -1.48 -6.73 -10.91
CA ASP A 210 -0.99 -7.85 -11.71
C ASP A 210 0.12 -8.65 -11.02
N TRP A 211 0.53 -9.72 -11.68
CA TRP A 211 1.73 -10.50 -11.41
C TRP A 211 2.83 -10.07 -12.39
N ALA A 212 4.10 -10.07 -11.97
CA ALA A 212 5.18 -9.82 -12.92
C ALA A 212 5.42 -11.04 -13.83
N ASP A 213 5.03 -12.23 -13.35
CA ASP A 213 4.95 -13.47 -14.11
C ASP A 213 3.59 -13.60 -14.84
N GLU A 214 3.63 -14.05 -16.09
CA GLU A 214 2.45 -14.23 -16.92
C GLU A 214 1.57 -15.41 -16.45
N ALA A 215 2.17 -16.43 -15.82
CA ALA A 215 1.43 -17.58 -15.29
C ALA A 215 0.72 -17.29 -13.94
N GLY A 216 0.95 -16.12 -13.35
CA GLY A 216 0.18 -15.64 -12.20
C GLY A 216 0.41 -16.36 -10.87
N SER A 217 1.49 -17.13 -10.74
CA SER A 217 1.79 -17.85 -9.48
C SER A 217 3.28 -18.11 -9.22
N TYR A 218 4.18 -17.78 -10.16
CA TYR A 218 5.62 -18.08 -10.09
C TYR A 218 5.98 -19.58 -9.93
N LYS A 219 5.01 -20.50 -9.83
CA LYS A 219 5.24 -21.96 -9.67
C LYS A 219 5.97 -22.59 -10.85
N GLY A 220 5.83 -22.01 -12.05
CA GLY A 220 6.46 -22.50 -13.27
C GLY A 220 7.68 -21.70 -13.72
N LEU A 221 8.06 -20.63 -13.01
CA LEU A 221 9.13 -19.72 -13.45
C LEU A 221 10.49 -20.42 -13.62
N PHE A 222 10.64 -21.57 -12.96
CA PHE A 222 11.94 -22.18 -12.71
C PHE A 222 12.01 -23.65 -13.14
N ASN A 223 10.94 -24.19 -13.76
CA ASN A 223 10.94 -25.53 -14.38
C ASN A 223 11.60 -25.58 -15.77
N THR A 224 11.97 -24.42 -16.34
CA THR A 224 12.52 -24.29 -17.71
C THR A 224 14.04 -24.04 -17.76
N VAL A 225 14.75 -24.13 -16.64
CA VAL A 225 16.18 -23.72 -16.53
C VAL A 225 17.16 -24.74 -17.11
N GLY A 226 16.69 -25.92 -17.55
CA GLY A 226 17.56 -27.03 -17.95
C GLY A 226 18.16 -27.03 -19.37
N ALA A 227 18.23 -25.91 -20.11
CA ALA A 227 18.55 -25.97 -21.55
C ALA A 227 19.71 -25.09 -22.09
N GLU A 228 20.21 -24.06 -21.39
CA GLU A 228 21.28 -23.21 -21.94
C GLU A 228 22.45 -23.00 -20.97
N ALA A 229 23.67 -23.24 -21.48
CA ALA A 229 24.93 -23.05 -20.76
C ALA A 229 25.19 -21.56 -20.39
N PRO A 230 25.99 -21.28 -19.35
CA PRO A 230 26.29 -19.92 -18.90
C PRO A 230 26.81 -18.99 -20.02
N ARG A 231 26.40 -17.72 -19.96
CA ARG A 231 26.58 -16.71 -21.03
C ARG A 231 27.97 -16.07 -21.06
N VAL A 232 29.05 -16.84 -21.18
CA VAL A 232 30.38 -16.33 -21.58
C VAL A 232 31.15 -17.39 -22.38
N ALA A 233 31.84 -16.95 -23.46
CA ALA A 233 32.73 -17.80 -24.25
C ALA A 233 33.83 -18.39 -23.38
N ILE A 234 33.83 -19.72 -23.26
CA ILE A 234 34.92 -20.51 -22.67
C ILE A 234 36.20 -20.14 -23.43
N SER A 235 37.11 -19.39 -22.79
CA SER A 235 38.50 -19.36 -23.25
C SER A 235 38.99 -20.81 -23.19
N SER A 236 39.56 -21.31 -24.29
CA SER A 236 39.84 -22.72 -24.61
C SER A 236 40.76 -23.50 -23.64
N ASP A 237 40.98 -23.03 -22.42
CA ASP A 237 41.90 -23.61 -21.42
C ASP A 237 41.27 -23.90 -20.04
N LYS A 238 39.95 -23.77 -19.85
CA LYS A 238 39.30 -24.14 -18.57
C LYS A 238 38.59 -25.51 -18.65
N SER A 239 38.93 -26.39 -17.71
CA SER A 239 38.51 -27.79 -17.67
C SER A 239 37.00 -27.95 -17.43
N LYS A 240 36.41 -29.04 -17.96
CA LYS A 240 35.00 -29.42 -17.74
C LYS A 240 34.57 -29.43 -16.26
N ALA A 241 35.49 -29.74 -15.35
CA ALA A 241 35.24 -29.74 -13.91
C ALA A 241 34.90 -28.35 -13.36
N GLN A 242 35.46 -27.28 -13.92
CA GLN A 242 35.18 -25.92 -13.46
C GLN A 242 33.84 -25.39 -13.96
N ALA A 243 33.38 -25.85 -15.14
CA ALA A 243 32.03 -25.57 -15.62
C ALA A 243 30.97 -26.23 -14.73
N GLN A 244 31.17 -27.49 -14.35
CA GLN A 244 30.25 -28.25 -13.49
C GLN A 244 30.13 -27.65 -12.08
N VAL A 245 31.24 -27.23 -11.47
CA VAL A 245 31.23 -26.53 -10.16
C VAL A 245 30.51 -25.17 -10.25
N THR A 246 30.56 -24.50 -11.40
CA THR A 246 29.89 -23.22 -11.61
C THR A 246 28.39 -23.40 -11.80
N GLU A 247 27.96 -24.47 -12.48
CA GLU A 247 26.55 -24.86 -12.59
C GLU A 247 25.95 -25.22 -11.22
N GLU A 248 26.63 -26.04 -10.40
CA GLU A 248 26.17 -26.38 -9.04
C GLU A 248 26.09 -25.15 -8.11
N ALA A 249 27.05 -24.22 -8.22
CA ALA A 249 27.05 -22.98 -7.43
C ALA A 249 25.95 -22.01 -7.87
N ALA A 250 25.70 -21.89 -9.17
CA ALA A 250 24.60 -21.11 -9.73
C ALA A 250 23.25 -21.71 -9.31
N GLU A 251 23.10 -23.03 -9.38
CA GLU A 251 21.91 -23.76 -8.92
C GLU A 251 21.67 -23.55 -7.42
N LYS A 252 22.69 -23.67 -6.57
CA LYS A 252 22.57 -23.41 -5.12
C LYS A 252 22.19 -21.96 -4.81
N GLN A 253 22.78 -20.99 -5.52
CA GLN A 253 22.45 -19.59 -5.37
C GLN A 253 21.04 -19.27 -5.86
N PHE A 254 20.61 -19.94 -6.93
CA PHE A 254 19.28 -19.84 -7.49
C PHE A 254 18.20 -20.44 -6.58
N LEU A 255 18.46 -21.61 -5.99
CA LEU A 255 17.61 -22.27 -4.99
C LEU A 255 17.44 -21.42 -3.72
N SER A 256 18.41 -20.55 -3.40
CA SER A 256 18.28 -19.59 -2.28
C SER A 256 17.27 -18.46 -2.52
N PHE A 257 16.71 -18.33 -3.73
CA PHE A 257 15.80 -17.25 -4.10
C PHE A 257 14.35 -17.46 -3.62
N LYS A 258 14.12 -17.77 -2.35
CA LYS A 258 12.79 -18.05 -1.76
C LYS A 258 11.71 -16.96 -1.90
N GLU A 259 12.08 -15.74 -2.30
CA GLU A 259 11.14 -14.62 -2.41
C GLU A 259 10.05 -14.87 -3.46
N HIS A 260 10.32 -15.67 -4.49
CA HIS A 260 9.30 -16.04 -5.49
C HIS A 260 8.15 -16.85 -4.87
N ALA A 261 8.47 -17.80 -3.98
CA ALA A 261 7.48 -18.61 -3.26
C ALA A 261 6.62 -17.73 -2.35
N LEU A 262 7.26 -16.80 -1.62
CA LEU A 262 6.56 -15.83 -0.77
C LEU A 262 5.56 -14.97 -1.54
N GLN A 263 5.99 -14.36 -2.66
CA GLN A 263 5.13 -13.48 -3.43
C GLN A 263 4.11 -14.25 -4.29
N GLY A 264 4.44 -15.50 -4.66
CA GLY A 264 3.64 -16.51 -5.38
C GLY A 264 2.54 -17.19 -4.59
N ARG A 265 2.41 -16.90 -3.29
CA ARG A 265 1.51 -17.61 -2.34
C ARG A 265 1.85 -19.10 -2.16
N ASP A 266 3.07 -19.51 -2.48
CA ASP A 266 3.56 -20.86 -2.20
C ASP A 266 4.17 -20.92 -0.80
N ARG A 267 3.29 -20.99 0.20
CA ARG A 267 3.70 -20.81 1.59
C ARG A 267 4.45 -22.01 2.16
N GLU A 268 4.07 -23.21 1.73
CA GLU A 268 4.70 -24.46 2.14
C GLU A 268 6.17 -24.48 1.70
N GLU A 269 6.43 -24.22 0.42
CA GLU A 269 7.81 -24.18 -0.11
C GLU A 269 8.62 -23.06 0.56
N TYR A 270 8.03 -21.88 0.75
CA TYR A 270 8.71 -20.78 1.43
C TYR A 270 9.13 -21.16 2.86
N LEU A 271 8.25 -21.80 3.63
CA LEU A 271 8.54 -22.24 4.99
C LEU A 271 9.60 -23.34 5.01
N ARG A 272 9.52 -24.30 4.08
CA ARG A 272 10.52 -25.38 3.94
C ARG A 272 11.92 -24.81 3.74
N VAL A 273 12.07 -23.79 2.89
CA VAL A 273 13.37 -23.13 2.67
C VAL A 273 13.82 -22.35 3.91
N CYS A 274 12.91 -21.66 4.61
CA CYS A 274 13.27 -20.97 5.85
C CYS A 274 13.71 -21.94 6.96
N ASP A 275 13.08 -23.12 7.06
CA ASP A 275 13.44 -24.15 8.03
C ASP A 275 14.82 -24.76 7.72
N ALA A 276 15.09 -25.03 6.44
CA ALA A 276 16.41 -25.46 6.01
C ALA A 276 17.51 -24.42 6.30
N GLU A 277 17.22 -23.13 6.11
CA GLU A 277 18.14 -22.05 6.50
C GLU A 277 18.37 -21.98 8.00
N PHE A 278 17.35 -22.24 8.82
CA PHE A 278 17.51 -22.33 10.27
C PHE A 278 18.44 -23.49 10.66
N ALA A 279 18.22 -24.68 10.08
CA ALA A 279 19.04 -25.87 10.34
C ALA A 279 20.50 -25.68 9.89
N ALA A 280 20.72 -24.95 8.80
CA ALA A 280 22.05 -24.68 8.24
C ALA A 280 22.77 -23.46 8.86
N ALA A 281 22.14 -22.72 9.76
CA ALA A 281 22.73 -21.51 10.33
C ALA A 281 23.78 -21.83 11.41
N ASP A 282 25.04 -21.48 11.14
CA ASP A 282 26.19 -21.70 12.04
C ASP A 282 26.26 -20.73 13.23
N SER A 283 25.39 -19.72 13.28
CA SER A 283 25.37 -18.70 14.34
C SER A 283 23.98 -18.50 14.90
N LEU A 284 23.90 -18.14 16.19
CA LEU A 284 22.63 -17.84 16.85
C LEU A 284 21.88 -16.68 16.18
N GLY A 285 22.60 -15.60 15.82
CA GLY A 285 22.02 -14.50 15.05
C GLY A 285 21.45 -14.95 13.70
N GLY A 286 22.09 -15.93 13.04
CA GLY A 286 21.58 -16.57 11.83
C GLY A 286 20.28 -17.35 12.07
N LYS A 287 20.22 -18.15 13.13
CA LYS A 287 19.02 -18.90 13.53
C LYS A 287 17.85 -17.98 13.86
N VAL A 288 18.06 -16.96 14.70
CA VAL A 288 17.05 -15.94 15.03
C VAL A 288 16.52 -15.24 13.78
N ARG A 289 17.41 -14.92 12.83
CA ARG A 289 17.02 -14.32 11.55
C ARG A 289 16.18 -15.27 10.70
N ALA A 290 16.48 -16.57 10.67
CA ALA A 290 15.67 -17.55 9.96
C ALA A 290 14.24 -17.63 10.54
N VAL A 291 14.11 -17.58 11.88
CA VAL A 291 12.81 -17.48 12.56
C VAL A 291 12.06 -16.19 12.19
N GLU A 292 12.75 -15.06 12.10
CA GLU A 292 12.15 -13.81 11.62
C GLU A 292 11.64 -13.93 10.16
N GLU A 293 12.39 -14.59 9.29
CA GLU A 293 12.01 -14.82 7.90
C GLU A 293 10.79 -15.75 7.78
N MET A 294 10.61 -16.73 8.67
CA MET A 294 9.39 -17.58 8.73
C MET A 294 8.14 -16.73 8.91
N LEU A 295 8.19 -15.67 9.69
CA LEU A 295 7.05 -14.79 9.96
C LEU A 295 6.80 -13.74 8.86
N ARG A 296 7.56 -13.70 7.76
CA ARG A 296 7.33 -12.70 6.70
C ARG A 296 6.07 -13.00 5.89
N THR A 297 5.26 -11.98 5.62
CA THR A 297 4.08 -12.08 4.75
C THR A 297 4.38 -11.57 3.33
N GLY A 298 3.80 -12.20 2.31
CA GLY A 298 3.83 -11.70 0.93
C GLY A 298 2.92 -10.49 0.71
N ILE A 299 3.15 -9.72 -0.37
CA ILE A 299 2.33 -8.56 -0.76
C ILE A 299 0.93 -8.96 -1.30
N ARG A 300 0.78 -10.26 -1.58
CA ARG A 300 -0.48 -10.94 -1.92
C ARG A 300 -0.74 -11.95 -0.82
N HIS A 301 -1.51 -11.55 0.20
CA HIS A 301 -1.74 -12.37 1.39
C HIS A 301 -2.36 -13.73 1.06
N VAL A 302 -2.06 -14.73 1.89
CA VAL A 302 -2.76 -16.01 1.95
C VAL A 302 -3.84 -15.98 3.04
N PRO A 303 -4.79 -16.94 3.05
CA PRO A 303 -5.88 -16.92 4.01
C PRO A 303 -5.46 -17.11 5.48
N ASP A 304 -4.40 -17.88 5.73
CA ASP A 304 -3.97 -18.26 7.08
C ASP A 304 -2.44 -18.34 7.18
N TYR A 305 -1.91 -17.96 8.34
CA TYR A 305 -0.49 -17.94 8.70
C TYR A 305 -0.21 -18.71 10.01
N SER A 306 -1.15 -19.53 10.47
CA SER A 306 -1.02 -20.24 11.74
C SER A 306 0.15 -21.23 11.75
N ALA A 307 0.39 -21.93 10.64
CA ALA A 307 1.53 -22.86 10.50
C ALA A 307 2.89 -22.15 10.63
N ASP A 308 2.99 -20.93 10.10
CA ASP A 308 4.20 -20.10 10.18
C ASP A 308 4.56 -19.73 11.60
N TYR A 309 3.53 -19.33 12.35
CA TYR A 309 3.67 -18.97 13.75
C TYR A 309 3.98 -20.19 14.61
N ALA A 310 3.38 -21.34 14.33
CA ALA A 310 3.67 -22.59 15.02
C ALA A 310 5.14 -23.00 14.81
N LEU A 311 5.62 -23.01 13.56
CA LEU A 311 7.00 -23.34 13.24
C LEU A 311 7.99 -22.32 13.87
N ALA A 312 7.69 -21.03 13.79
CA ALA A 312 8.53 -20.00 14.38
C ALA A 312 8.63 -20.13 15.92
N ARG A 313 7.52 -20.43 16.61
CA ARG A 313 7.52 -20.71 18.06
C ARG A 313 8.35 -21.94 18.39
N GLN A 314 8.15 -23.02 17.66
CA GLN A 314 8.92 -24.26 17.85
C GLN A 314 10.42 -23.99 17.71
N ARG A 315 10.83 -23.33 16.62
CA ARG A 315 12.24 -23.05 16.34
C ARG A 315 12.88 -22.07 17.30
N LEU A 316 12.11 -21.12 17.85
CA LEU A 316 12.59 -20.23 18.89
C LEU A 316 12.77 -20.97 20.24
N ALA A 317 11.89 -21.93 20.54
CA ALA A 317 12.02 -22.79 21.71
C ALA A 317 13.23 -23.74 21.59
N ASP A 318 13.52 -24.27 20.39
CA ASP A 318 14.68 -25.14 20.13
C ASP A 318 16.03 -24.46 20.47
N ILE A 319 16.08 -23.12 20.51
CA ILE A 319 17.28 -22.32 20.85
C ILE A 319 17.15 -21.59 22.19
N GLU A 320 16.16 -21.91 23.04
CA GLU A 320 15.94 -21.19 24.29
C GLU A 320 17.14 -21.25 25.26
N ALA A 321 17.87 -22.38 25.29
CA ALA A 321 19.10 -22.49 26.07
C ALA A 321 20.19 -21.49 25.63
N ASP A 322 20.22 -21.12 24.34
CA ASP A 322 21.14 -20.12 23.83
C ASP A 322 20.76 -18.71 24.31
N LEU A 323 19.48 -18.43 24.56
CA LEU A 323 19.04 -17.19 25.19
C LEU A 323 19.59 -17.09 26.61
N ASP A 324 19.55 -18.16 27.39
CA ASP A 324 20.09 -18.16 28.76
C ASP A 324 21.58 -17.76 28.77
N TRP A 325 22.36 -18.23 27.79
CA TRP A 325 23.75 -17.81 27.63
C TRP A 325 23.89 -16.31 27.33
N LEU A 326 23.07 -15.75 26.41
CA LEU A 326 23.08 -14.31 26.08
C LEU A 326 22.76 -13.41 27.28
N LEU A 327 22.07 -13.94 28.29
CA LEU A 327 21.72 -13.22 29.51
C LEU A 327 22.87 -13.20 30.55
N THR A 328 23.97 -13.92 30.32
CA THR A 328 25.14 -13.95 31.21
C THR A 328 26.16 -12.86 30.89
N ASP A 329 27.08 -12.58 31.83
CA ASP A 329 28.16 -11.63 31.61
C ASP A 329 29.24 -12.13 30.64
N ALA A 330 29.43 -13.46 30.56
CA ALA A 330 30.35 -14.07 29.59
C ALA A 330 29.98 -13.75 28.13
N ALA A 331 28.70 -13.52 27.84
CA ALA A 331 28.23 -13.16 26.50
C ALA A 331 28.62 -11.72 26.07
N VAL A 332 29.21 -10.93 26.96
CA VAL A 332 29.61 -9.53 26.70
C VAL A 332 31.05 -9.23 27.11
N ASP A 333 31.91 -10.26 27.24
CA ASP A 333 33.30 -10.13 27.68
C ASP A 333 34.16 -9.22 26.79
N THR A 334 33.82 -9.12 25.50
CA THR A 334 34.47 -8.21 24.55
C THR A 334 33.47 -7.30 23.86
N GLN A 335 33.93 -6.15 23.36
CA GLN A 335 33.05 -5.21 22.67
C GLN A 335 32.39 -5.79 21.40
N ALA A 336 33.09 -6.71 20.72
CA ALA A 336 32.55 -7.40 19.55
C ALA A 336 31.41 -8.35 19.96
N MET A 337 31.63 -9.15 21.01
CA MET A 337 30.61 -10.04 21.59
C MET A 337 29.43 -9.24 22.11
N ALA A 338 29.66 -8.15 22.84
CA ALA A 338 28.60 -7.27 23.33
C ALA A 338 27.73 -6.73 22.19
N THR A 339 28.34 -6.32 21.08
CA THR A 339 27.60 -5.85 19.90
C THR A 339 26.72 -6.95 19.29
N GLU A 340 27.25 -8.17 19.15
CA GLU A 340 26.51 -9.32 18.63
C GLU A 340 25.38 -9.76 19.56
N THR A 341 25.67 -9.86 20.85
CA THR A 341 24.71 -10.20 21.91
C THR A 341 23.55 -9.20 21.95
N VAL A 342 23.82 -7.90 21.97
CA VAL A 342 22.77 -6.87 21.99
C VAL A 342 21.92 -6.91 20.72
N LEU A 343 22.52 -7.09 19.54
CA LEU A 343 21.76 -7.20 18.29
C LEU A 343 20.85 -8.43 18.30
N THR A 344 21.36 -9.56 18.77
CA THR A 344 20.62 -10.81 18.86
C THR A 344 19.48 -10.68 19.86
N LEU A 345 19.72 -10.15 21.06
CA LEU A 345 18.69 -9.85 22.06
C LEU A 345 17.62 -8.89 21.53
N CYS A 346 17.98 -7.84 20.81
CA CYS A 346 17.02 -6.91 20.22
C CYS A 346 16.15 -7.55 19.13
N SER A 347 16.73 -8.49 18.37
CA SER A 347 16.01 -9.22 17.32
C SER A 347 15.08 -10.27 17.94
N TRP A 348 15.56 -10.95 18.99
CA TRP A 348 14.79 -11.87 19.82
C TRP A 348 13.62 -11.18 20.50
N LEU A 349 13.83 -9.99 21.07
CA LEU A 349 12.78 -9.17 21.69
C LEU A 349 11.68 -8.82 20.68
N ALA A 350 12.05 -8.51 19.43
CA ALA A 350 11.06 -8.25 18.39
C ALA A 350 10.25 -9.51 18.01
N LEU A 351 10.86 -10.70 18.07
CA LEU A 351 10.17 -11.98 17.85
C LEU A 351 9.24 -12.31 19.02
N THR A 352 9.70 -12.17 20.27
CA THR A 352 8.89 -12.45 21.45
C THR A 352 7.70 -11.50 21.56
N GLN A 353 7.86 -10.24 21.13
CA GLN A 353 6.74 -9.30 20.94
C GLN A 353 5.74 -9.77 19.88
N ARG A 354 6.23 -10.35 18.77
CA ARG A 354 5.38 -10.83 17.67
C ARG A 354 4.70 -12.16 17.99
N LEU A 355 5.29 -12.95 18.88
CA LEU A 355 4.83 -14.26 19.32
C LEU A 355 4.20 -14.20 20.72
N ASP A 356 3.90 -13.03 21.28
CA ASP A 356 3.22 -12.88 22.58
C ASP A 356 3.89 -13.65 23.76
N MET A 357 5.23 -13.62 23.84
CA MET A 357 6.02 -14.29 24.89
C MET A 357 6.46 -13.31 25.99
N ALA A 358 5.53 -12.84 26.83
CA ALA A 358 5.75 -11.75 27.78
C ALA A 358 6.89 -11.98 28.79
N ASP A 359 7.00 -13.18 29.37
CA ASP A 359 8.05 -13.49 30.36
C ASP A 359 9.45 -13.37 29.75
N THR A 360 9.63 -13.88 28.53
CA THR A 360 10.88 -13.77 27.79
C THR A 360 11.19 -12.32 27.44
N GLN A 361 10.18 -11.52 27.09
CA GLN A 361 10.37 -10.08 26.83
C GLN A 361 10.93 -9.37 28.08
N ALA A 362 10.32 -9.59 29.25
CA ALA A 362 10.74 -8.96 30.50
C ALA A 362 12.20 -9.30 30.86
N ARG A 363 12.61 -10.57 30.69
CA ARG A 363 14.00 -11.01 30.90
C ARG A 363 14.99 -10.30 29.98
N ILE A 364 14.66 -10.17 28.70
CA ILE A 364 15.53 -9.50 27.71
C ILE A 364 15.62 -7.99 28.01
N VAL A 365 14.50 -7.33 28.31
CA VAL A 365 14.48 -5.89 28.64
C VAL A 365 15.32 -5.62 29.89
N ALA A 366 15.16 -6.40 30.96
CA ALA A 366 15.94 -6.27 32.18
C ALA A 366 17.45 -6.43 31.91
N ARG A 367 17.85 -7.39 31.06
CA ARG A 367 19.25 -7.54 30.67
C ARG A 367 19.78 -6.33 29.90
N LEU A 368 19.02 -5.80 28.94
CA LEU A 368 19.43 -4.63 28.16
C LEU A 368 19.56 -3.38 29.04
N GLU A 369 18.71 -3.22 30.06
CA GLU A 369 18.84 -2.16 31.07
C GLU A 369 20.11 -2.34 31.93
N ALA A 370 20.35 -3.55 32.45
CA ALA A 370 21.54 -3.84 33.25
C ALA A 370 22.85 -3.60 32.48
N LEU A 371 22.89 -3.99 31.20
CA LEU A 371 24.04 -3.70 30.33
C LEU A 371 24.26 -2.20 30.13
N ALA A 372 23.22 -1.37 30.22
CA ALA A 372 23.32 0.07 30.06
C ALA A 372 23.97 0.77 31.26
N ASP A 373 24.08 0.10 32.41
CA ASP A 373 24.82 0.61 33.59
C ASP A 373 26.34 0.43 33.47
N ARG A 374 26.81 -0.27 32.43
CA ARG A 374 28.22 -0.48 32.14
C ARG A 374 28.70 0.44 31.02
N ASP A 375 29.46 1.48 31.38
CA ASP A 375 29.94 2.52 30.44
C ASP A 375 30.79 1.94 29.29
N ASP A 376 31.55 0.87 29.55
CA ASP A 376 32.35 0.15 28.55
C ASP A 376 31.49 -0.47 27.44
N LEU A 377 30.24 -0.83 27.75
CA LEU A 377 29.33 -1.53 26.82
C LEU A 377 28.39 -0.60 26.05
N LEU A 378 28.30 0.69 26.42
CA LEU A 378 27.41 1.66 25.76
C LEU A 378 27.49 1.68 24.22
N PRO A 379 28.66 1.57 23.55
CA PRO A 379 28.69 1.56 22.09
C PRO A 379 28.02 0.35 21.44
N ALA A 380 27.76 -0.74 22.17
CA ALA A 380 26.99 -1.88 21.68
C ALA A 380 25.47 -1.64 21.75
N LEU A 381 25.01 -0.74 22.64
CA LEU A 381 23.60 -0.58 23.02
C LEU A 381 22.75 0.32 22.11
N TRP A 382 23.32 0.89 21.03
CA TRP A 382 22.54 1.68 20.06
C TRP A 382 21.21 1.05 19.60
N PRO A 383 21.09 -0.28 19.38
CA PRO A 383 19.83 -0.91 18.98
C PRO A 383 18.77 -0.97 20.08
N ALA A 384 19.17 -0.98 21.36
CA ALA A 384 18.30 -1.33 22.49
C ALA A 384 17.11 -0.38 22.68
N PRO A 385 17.26 0.96 22.69
CA PRO A 385 16.12 1.86 22.88
C PRO A 385 15.01 1.65 21.85
N GLN A 386 15.38 1.40 20.59
CA GLN A 386 14.44 1.16 19.51
C GLN A 386 13.68 -0.16 19.64
N ALA A 387 14.32 -1.20 20.19
CA ALA A 387 13.69 -2.49 20.40
C ALA A 387 12.69 -2.44 21.57
N ILE A 388 13.08 -1.75 22.65
CA ILE A 388 12.32 -1.63 23.90
C ILE A 388 11.08 -0.72 23.73
N VAL A 389 11.22 0.45 23.10
CA VAL A 389 10.14 1.46 22.97
C VAL A 389 8.92 1.02 22.16
N ARG A 390 8.98 -0.16 21.52
CA ARG A 390 7.85 -0.73 20.80
C ARG A 390 6.69 -1.06 21.73
N ASP A 391 7.00 -1.41 22.98
CA ASP A 391 6.03 -1.55 24.06
C ASP A 391 5.90 -0.21 24.81
N GLU A 392 4.66 0.25 25.03
CA GLU A 392 4.43 1.47 25.81
C GLU A 392 4.92 1.33 27.25
N ALA A 393 4.78 0.13 27.84
CA ALA A 393 5.16 -0.17 29.22
C ALA A 393 6.66 0.06 29.48
N HIS A 394 7.50 -0.01 28.45
CA HIS A 394 8.94 0.14 28.55
C HIS A 394 9.47 1.45 27.93
N THR A 395 8.60 2.43 27.67
CA THR A 395 8.98 3.72 27.08
C THR A 395 10.01 4.46 27.95
N GLU A 396 9.85 4.44 29.28
CA GLU A 396 10.78 5.08 30.21
C GLU A 396 12.16 4.41 30.18
N SER A 397 12.20 3.08 30.27
CA SER A 397 13.41 2.26 30.14
C SER A 397 14.20 2.59 28.88
N ALA A 398 13.54 2.61 27.72
CA ALA A 398 14.15 3.00 26.46
C ALA A 398 14.71 4.44 26.51
N GLY A 399 13.99 5.37 27.15
CA GLY A 399 14.40 6.75 27.34
C GLY A 399 15.66 6.90 28.19
N ARG A 400 15.81 6.11 29.27
CA ARG A 400 17.01 6.09 30.12
C ARG A 400 18.23 5.61 29.36
N ILE A 401 18.14 4.50 28.65
CA ILE A 401 19.25 3.98 27.82
C ILE A 401 19.62 5.00 26.72
N ALA A 402 18.63 5.60 26.05
CA ALA A 402 18.89 6.62 25.03
C ALA A 402 19.60 7.87 25.59
N ALA A 403 19.26 8.30 26.81
CA ALA A 403 19.95 9.41 27.47
C ALA A 403 21.42 9.09 27.77
N LYS A 404 21.76 7.83 28.08
CA LYS A 404 23.17 7.41 28.21
C LYS A 404 23.87 7.41 26.86
N LEU A 405 23.22 6.94 25.80
CA LEU A 405 23.77 7.00 24.44
C LEU A 405 24.01 8.44 23.94
N ASP A 406 23.33 9.45 24.52
CA ASP A 406 23.59 10.85 24.21
C ASP A 406 25.01 11.31 24.61
N THR A 407 25.68 10.61 25.54
CA THR A 407 27.06 10.94 25.98
C THR A 407 28.12 10.51 24.97
N ILE A 408 27.82 9.53 24.11
CA ILE A 408 28.74 8.99 23.10
C ILE A 408 28.37 9.44 21.68
N LYS A 409 29.34 9.35 20.75
CA LYS A 409 29.16 9.75 19.35
C LYS A 409 28.83 8.53 18.48
N PRO A 410 27.87 8.62 17.55
CA PRO A 410 27.62 7.54 16.59
C PRO A 410 28.81 7.42 15.63
N THR A 411 29.19 6.18 15.33
CA THR A 411 30.37 5.90 14.48
C THR A 411 29.97 5.36 13.11
N ILE A 412 28.86 4.62 13.06
CA ILE A 412 28.38 3.95 11.85
C ILE A 412 26.92 4.28 11.54
N ASN A 413 26.47 3.95 10.32
CA ASN A 413 25.10 4.18 9.87
C ASN A 413 24.04 3.54 10.79
N ARG A 414 24.36 2.36 11.35
CA ARG A 414 23.48 1.58 12.23
C ARG A 414 23.12 2.36 13.49
N ASP A 415 24.11 2.97 14.14
CA ASP A 415 23.97 3.71 15.39
C ASP A 415 22.93 4.84 15.25
N MET A 416 23.14 5.71 14.25
CA MET A 416 22.20 6.81 13.98
C MET A 416 20.82 6.31 13.52
N GLN A 417 20.76 5.18 12.79
CA GLN A 417 19.50 4.61 12.33
C GLN A 417 18.63 4.21 13.52
N PHE A 418 19.18 3.47 14.49
CA PHE A 418 18.43 3.05 15.66
C PHE A 418 18.03 4.22 16.54
N TYR A 419 18.93 5.20 16.75
CA TYR A 419 18.61 6.40 17.52
C TYR A 419 17.45 7.19 16.90
N PHE A 420 17.47 7.46 15.59
CA PHE A 420 16.37 8.17 14.93
C PHE A 420 15.07 7.39 14.95
N ARG A 421 15.11 6.05 14.82
CA ARG A 421 13.88 5.25 14.95
C ARG A 421 13.30 5.36 16.37
N TRP A 422 14.13 5.29 17.41
CA TRP A 422 13.68 5.44 18.79
C TRP A 422 13.06 6.83 19.00
N ALA A 423 13.77 7.88 18.60
CA ALA A 423 13.30 9.25 18.75
C ALA A 423 12.00 9.51 17.97
N MET A 424 11.84 8.87 16.82
CA MET A 424 10.60 8.90 16.04
C MET A 424 9.44 8.25 16.81
N THR A 425 9.65 7.09 17.43
CA THR A 425 8.64 6.34 18.19
C THR A 425 8.28 7.01 19.51
N ALA A 426 9.27 7.44 20.28
CA ALA A 426 9.12 8.15 21.56
C ALA A 426 8.73 9.63 21.41
N ARG A 427 8.48 10.12 20.18
CA ARG A 427 8.22 11.54 19.85
C ARG A 427 9.30 12.52 20.34
N GLN A 428 10.54 12.07 20.49
CA GLN A 428 11.69 12.88 20.95
C GLN A 428 12.32 13.68 19.80
N TYR A 429 11.52 14.49 19.09
CA TYR A 429 11.97 15.19 17.87
C TYR A 429 13.05 16.24 18.13
N LYS A 430 12.98 16.94 19.27
CA LYS A 430 14.03 17.89 19.69
C LYS A 430 15.38 17.19 19.88
N LYS A 431 15.38 15.98 20.48
CA LYS A 431 16.59 15.16 20.63
C LYS A 431 17.12 14.70 19.28
N ALA A 432 16.24 14.30 18.36
CA ALA A 432 16.64 13.95 17.00
C ALA A 432 17.29 15.13 16.24
N ASP A 433 16.73 16.35 16.35
CA ASP A 433 17.32 17.56 15.75
C ASP A 433 18.72 17.85 16.33
N ALA A 434 18.87 17.76 17.65
CA ALA A 434 20.17 17.93 18.32
C ALA A 434 21.17 16.84 17.89
N PHE A 435 20.72 15.59 17.82
CA PHE A 435 21.52 14.46 17.38
C PHE A 435 21.98 14.60 15.93
N PHE A 436 21.10 15.05 15.03
CA PHE A 436 21.44 15.30 13.63
C PHE A 436 22.51 16.40 13.49
N LYS A 437 22.40 17.50 14.24
CA LYS A 437 23.37 18.61 14.21
C LYS A 437 24.78 18.19 14.63
N ARG A 438 24.89 17.22 15.55
CA ARG A 438 26.18 16.68 16.03
C ARG A 438 26.73 15.51 15.22
N LEU A 439 26.05 15.08 14.14
CA LEU A 439 26.48 13.93 13.34
C LEU A 439 27.85 14.18 12.68
N PRO A 440 28.75 13.19 12.71
CA PRO A 440 29.96 13.22 11.89
C PRO A 440 29.66 13.40 10.38
N LYS A 441 30.53 14.13 9.67
CA LYS A 441 30.38 14.41 8.22
C LYS A 441 30.25 13.14 7.36
N ASN A 442 30.92 12.04 7.75
CA ASN A 442 30.87 10.75 7.04
C ASN A 442 29.53 10.00 7.17
N LEU A 443 28.70 10.38 8.15
CA LEU A 443 27.34 9.84 8.35
C LEU A 443 26.26 10.66 7.65
N HIS A 444 26.62 11.82 7.07
CA HIS A 444 25.70 12.54 6.20
C HIS A 444 25.43 11.72 4.93
N ARG A 445 24.19 11.80 4.41
CA ARG A 445 23.71 11.08 3.21
C ARG A 445 23.66 9.55 3.33
N ARG A 446 23.72 9.02 4.55
CA ARG A 446 23.61 7.58 4.79
C ARG A 446 22.14 7.17 5.02
N HIS A 447 21.83 5.90 4.77
CA HIS A 447 20.47 5.38 4.73
C HIS A 447 19.67 5.60 6.03
N GLY A 448 20.32 5.56 7.20
CA GLY A 448 19.65 5.79 8.48
C GLY A 448 19.03 7.19 8.63
N LEU A 449 19.45 8.18 7.81
CA LEU A 449 18.82 9.50 7.78
C LEU A 449 17.38 9.51 7.26
N LEU A 450 16.91 8.43 6.63
CA LEU A 450 15.51 8.34 6.19
C LEU A 450 14.54 8.36 7.39
N TYR A 451 14.95 7.86 8.55
CA TYR A 451 14.15 7.98 9.78
C TYR A 451 14.08 9.41 10.29
N TYR A 452 15.17 10.17 10.17
CA TYR A 452 15.15 11.60 10.43
C TYR A 452 14.29 12.36 9.41
N ALA A 453 14.29 11.98 8.13
CA ALA A 453 13.36 12.54 7.14
C ALA A 453 11.88 12.29 7.50
N ASN A 454 11.56 11.16 8.11
CA ASN A 454 10.22 10.90 8.63
C ASN A 454 9.88 11.79 9.84
N ILE A 455 10.83 12.05 10.74
CA ILE A 455 10.66 13.03 11.83
C ILE A 455 10.41 14.43 11.26
N LEU A 456 11.20 14.85 10.28
CA LEU A 456 11.01 16.13 9.60
C LEU A 456 9.61 16.23 8.96
N GLN A 457 9.14 15.17 8.30
CA GLN A 457 7.75 15.14 7.80
C GLN A 457 6.74 15.29 8.94
N ARG A 458 6.91 14.58 10.06
CA ARG A 458 6.01 14.68 11.22
C ARG A 458 5.94 16.09 11.81
N GLN A 459 7.03 16.85 11.68
CA GLN A 459 7.11 18.27 12.02
C GLN A 459 6.68 19.21 10.88
N CYS A 460 6.10 18.69 9.79
CA CYS A 460 5.72 19.43 8.58
C CYS A 460 6.88 20.14 7.84
N ARG A 461 8.13 19.73 8.09
CA ARG A 461 9.36 20.25 7.44
C ARG A 461 9.65 19.51 6.13
N PHE A 462 8.67 19.50 5.23
CA PHE A 462 8.68 18.65 4.03
C PHE A 462 9.85 18.93 3.07
N LYS A 463 10.25 20.20 2.89
CA LYS A 463 11.39 20.58 2.03
C LYS A 463 12.71 20.03 2.55
N GLU A 464 12.91 20.03 3.86
CA GLU A 464 14.11 19.48 4.49
C GLU A 464 14.12 17.94 4.40
N ALA A 465 12.96 17.30 4.63
CA ALA A 465 12.80 15.87 4.41
C ALA A 465 13.13 15.48 2.96
N LEU A 466 12.64 16.24 1.97
CA LEU A 466 12.90 16.01 0.55
C LEU A 466 14.39 16.12 0.22
N LYS A 467 15.09 17.10 0.81
CA LYS A 467 16.53 17.26 0.65
C LYS A 467 17.27 16.01 1.16
N ILE A 468 16.97 15.55 2.37
CA ILE A 468 17.59 14.35 2.95
C ILE A 468 17.33 13.12 2.09
N VAL A 469 16.08 12.89 1.67
CA VAL A 469 15.69 11.75 0.82
C VAL A 469 16.46 11.78 -0.51
N GLY A 470 16.54 12.94 -1.16
CA GLY A 470 17.27 13.12 -2.41
C GLY A 470 18.78 12.91 -2.26
N GLU A 471 19.38 13.38 -1.17
CA GLU A 471 20.80 13.16 -0.87
C GLU A 471 21.12 11.69 -0.60
N VAL A 472 20.27 10.99 0.16
CA VAL A 472 20.42 9.55 0.41
C VAL A 472 20.25 8.75 -0.88
N HIS A 473 19.27 9.08 -1.73
CA HIS A 473 19.07 8.40 -3.02
C HIS A 473 20.26 8.60 -3.97
N GLY A 474 20.76 9.83 -4.05
CA GLY A 474 21.96 10.13 -4.82
C GLY A 474 23.20 9.38 -4.31
N GLN A 475 23.36 9.24 -3.00
CA GLN A 475 24.46 8.48 -2.41
C GLN A 475 24.33 6.98 -2.64
N LEU A 476 23.11 6.44 -2.59
CA LEU A 476 22.81 5.03 -2.88
C LEU A 476 23.19 4.70 -4.34
N LEU A 477 22.75 5.53 -5.30
CA LEU A 477 23.05 5.35 -6.72
C LEU A 477 24.52 5.62 -7.07
N ALA A 478 25.25 6.36 -6.23
CA ALA A 478 26.69 6.55 -6.40
C ALA A 478 27.49 5.28 -6.06
N ASN A 479 26.88 4.25 -5.48
CA ASN A 479 27.55 2.99 -5.14
C ASN A 479 26.99 1.80 -5.93
N PRO A 480 27.41 1.60 -7.20
CA PRO A 480 26.81 0.64 -8.11
C PRO A 480 26.93 -0.82 -7.61
N SER A 481 27.99 -1.14 -6.86
CA SER A 481 28.25 -2.49 -6.34
C SER A 481 27.47 -2.85 -5.06
N ALA A 482 26.87 -1.87 -4.37
CA ALA A 482 26.14 -2.08 -3.12
C ALA A 482 24.74 -1.43 -3.15
N LEU A 483 24.23 -1.20 -4.36
CA LEU A 483 22.88 -0.69 -4.58
C LEU A 483 21.86 -1.75 -4.13
N ASN A 484 20.77 -1.29 -3.52
CA ASN A 484 19.58 -2.09 -3.29
C ASN A 484 18.47 -1.56 -4.22
N GLY A 485 18.00 -2.42 -5.13
CA GLY A 485 17.05 -2.02 -6.17
C GLY A 485 15.70 -1.60 -5.61
N TYR A 486 15.22 -2.32 -4.59
CA TYR A 486 13.98 -2.01 -3.88
C TYR A 486 14.06 -0.66 -3.16
N SER A 487 15.15 -0.40 -2.44
CA SER A 487 15.39 0.90 -1.78
C SER A 487 15.46 2.06 -2.78
N SER A 488 16.01 1.84 -3.99
CA SER A 488 16.01 2.87 -5.04
C SER A 488 14.59 3.23 -5.47
N TYR A 489 13.74 2.22 -5.70
CA TYR A 489 12.34 2.40 -6.06
C TYR A 489 11.51 3.08 -4.96
N THR A 490 11.66 2.67 -3.70
CA THR A 490 10.95 3.31 -2.58
C THR A 490 11.35 4.77 -2.40
N LEU A 491 12.61 5.13 -2.66
CA LEU A 491 13.06 6.52 -2.63
C LEU A 491 12.48 7.36 -3.78
N ILE A 492 12.31 6.80 -4.98
CA ILE A 492 11.58 7.48 -6.08
C ILE A 492 10.15 7.80 -5.64
N LYS A 493 9.47 6.81 -5.06
CA LYS A 493 8.13 6.98 -4.50
C LYS A 493 8.10 8.08 -3.43
N ARG A 494 9.05 8.02 -2.48
CA ARG A 494 9.15 8.96 -1.36
C ARG A 494 9.39 10.40 -1.80
N VAL A 495 10.19 10.62 -2.84
CA VAL A 495 10.38 11.95 -3.44
C VAL A 495 9.07 12.50 -3.98
N GLY A 496 8.26 11.67 -4.64
CA GLY A 496 6.95 12.07 -5.15
C GLY A 496 5.96 12.46 -4.05
N GLU A 497 5.89 11.69 -2.97
CA GLU A 497 5.06 12.04 -1.79
C GLU A 497 5.44 13.39 -1.21
N LEU A 498 6.73 13.62 -0.96
CA LEU A 498 7.18 14.85 -0.32
C LEU A 498 6.95 16.06 -1.22
N ARG A 499 7.04 15.90 -2.55
CA ARG A 499 6.64 16.95 -3.50
C ARG A 499 5.15 17.26 -3.41
N PHE A 500 4.31 16.22 -3.40
CA PHE A 500 2.88 16.38 -3.22
C PHE A 500 2.53 17.06 -1.89
N LEU A 501 3.19 16.70 -0.79
CA LEU A 501 3.00 17.34 0.52
C LEU A 501 3.47 18.79 0.55
N ILE A 502 4.60 19.12 -0.11
CA ILE A 502 5.06 20.51 -0.24
C ILE A 502 4.03 21.36 -0.98
N GLU A 503 3.52 20.87 -2.10
CA GLU A 503 2.52 21.57 -2.90
C GLU A 503 1.18 21.68 -2.14
N THR A 504 0.74 20.59 -1.50
CA THR A 504 -0.46 20.58 -0.66
C THR A 504 -0.35 21.59 0.48
N ALA A 505 0.80 21.67 1.15
CA ALA A 505 1.05 22.65 2.20
C ALA A 505 0.94 24.09 1.68
N GLN A 506 1.51 24.38 0.52
CA GLN A 506 1.41 25.71 -0.11
C GLN A 506 -0.03 26.08 -0.44
N ILE A 507 -0.80 25.11 -0.97
CA ILE A 507 -2.22 25.28 -1.27
C ILE A 507 -3.01 25.51 0.03
N PHE A 508 -2.81 24.70 1.07
CA PHE A 508 -3.52 24.82 2.35
C PHE A 508 -3.24 26.12 3.10
N GLN A 509 -1.99 26.59 3.06
CA GLN A 509 -1.58 27.85 3.69
C GLN A 509 -2.02 29.10 2.93
N SER A 510 -2.56 28.96 1.71
CA SER A 510 -3.10 30.10 0.95
C SER A 510 -4.37 30.69 1.57
N VAL A 511 -5.03 29.94 2.45
CA VAL A 511 -6.15 30.40 3.28
C VAL A 511 -5.75 30.11 4.73
N PRO A 512 -5.62 31.10 5.62
CA PRO A 512 -5.27 30.85 7.02
C PRO A 512 -6.41 30.18 7.78
N GLN A 513 -6.12 29.55 8.92
CA GLN A 513 -7.18 29.16 9.87
C GLN A 513 -7.96 30.41 10.37
N PRO A 514 -9.27 30.30 10.63
CA PRO A 514 -10.02 31.34 11.31
C PRO A 514 -9.54 31.52 12.74
N ARG A 515 -9.54 32.77 13.24
CA ARG A 515 -9.15 33.11 14.62
C ARG A 515 -10.26 32.86 15.64
N ASP A 516 -11.51 32.96 15.21
CA ASP A 516 -12.69 32.61 16.00
C ASP A 516 -13.56 31.69 15.13
N PRO A 517 -13.30 30.37 15.18
CA PRO A 517 -13.97 29.43 14.30
C PRO A 517 -15.46 29.29 14.64
N GLU A 518 -16.33 29.45 13.64
CA GLU A 518 -17.78 29.20 13.78
C GLU A 518 -18.10 27.70 13.92
N GLY A 519 -17.18 26.85 13.45
CA GLY A 519 -17.26 25.41 13.60
C GLY A 519 -15.91 24.73 13.34
N VAL A 520 -15.87 23.43 13.56
CA VAL A 520 -14.66 22.61 13.47
C VAL A 520 -14.91 21.43 12.53
N VAL A 521 -13.99 21.19 11.61
CA VAL A 521 -13.97 20.02 10.71
C VAL A 521 -12.81 19.12 11.07
N LEU A 522 -13.10 17.92 11.54
CA LEU A 522 -12.11 16.89 11.89
C LEU A 522 -11.84 15.97 10.70
N ILE A 523 -10.56 15.71 10.43
CA ILE A 523 -10.12 14.70 9.45
C ILE A 523 -9.02 13.83 10.04
N ALA A 524 -8.95 12.56 9.62
CA ALA A 524 -7.97 11.62 10.18
C ALA A 524 -7.14 10.88 9.11
N PRO A 525 -6.48 11.59 8.16
CA PRO A 525 -5.60 10.92 7.21
C PRO A 525 -4.40 10.30 7.95
N ARG A 526 -4.18 8.99 7.79
CA ARG A 526 -3.07 8.28 8.46
C ARG A 526 -1.77 8.25 7.66
N ASN A 527 -1.86 8.47 6.35
CA ASN A 527 -0.74 8.49 5.41
C ASN A 527 -1.11 9.33 4.17
N VAL A 528 -0.15 9.49 3.26
CA VAL A 528 -0.33 10.26 2.02
C VAL A 528 -1.40 9.63 1.09
N ASP A 529 -1.50 8.31 1.06
CA ASP A 529 -2.51 7.60 0.27
C ASP A 529 -3.94 7.85 0.77
N HIS A 530 -4.13 8.06 2.06
CA HIS A 530 -5.42 8.46 2.62
C HIS A 530 -5.66 9.95 2.40
N LEU A 531 -4.67 10.81 2.69
CA LEU A 531 -4.79 12.26 2.51
C LEU A 531 -5.24 12.63 1.10
N ARG A 532 -4.62 12.05 0.07
CA ARG A 532 -4.93 12.35 -1.34
C ARG A 532 -6.35 12.00 -1.76
N ARG A 533 -7.11 11.28 -0.94
CA ARG A 533 -8.48 10.92 -1.26
C ARG A 533 -9.47 11.91 -0.63
N TYR A 534 -9.11 12.55 0.48
CA TYR A 534 -9.94 13.60 1.11
C TYR A 534 -10.22 14.76 0.15
N PRO A 535 -11.35 15.48 0.30
CA PRO A 535 -11.68 16.61 -0.56
C PRO A 535 -10.89 17.87 -0.18
N LEU A 536 -9.59 17.87 -0.47
CA LEU A 536 -8.65 18.92 -0.05
C LEU A 536 -9.07 20.36 -0.40
N MET A 537 -9.73 20.59 -1.54
CA MET A 537 -10.22 21.92 -1.92
C MET A 537 -11.51 22.31 -1.18
N VAL A 538 -12.35 21.34 -0.81
CA VAL A 538 -13.53 21.59 0.04
C VAL A 538 -13.08 21.96 1.45
N LEU A 539 -12.05 21.30 1.99
CA LEU A 539 -11.45 21.67 3.27
C LEU A 539 -10.91 23.11 3.27
N LEU A 540 -10.28 23.54 2.17
CA LEU A 540 -9.89 24.94 2.01
C LEU A 540 -11.08 25.91 2.02
N GLU A 541 -12.18 25.53 1.38
CA GLU A 541 -13.40 26.32 1.35
C GLU A 541 -14.06 26.41 2.74
N PHE A 542 -14.01 25.35 3.54
CA PHE A 542 -14.40 25.41 4.96
C PHE A 542 -13.63 26.49 5.72
N LYS A 543 -12.29 26.57 5.56
CA LYS A 543 -11.47 27.64 6.18
C LYS A 543 -11.94 29.03 5.76
N ARG A 544 -12.26 29.23 4.48
CA ARG A 544 -12.76 30.52 3.97
C ARG A 544 -14.10 30.93 4.58
N ARG A 545 -14.93 29.94 4.90
CA ARG A 545 -16.24 30.13 5.53
C ARG A 545 -16.18 30.15 7.06
N GLY A 546 -15.01 30.34 7.65
CA GLY A 546 -14.89 30.48 9.10
C GLY A 546 -14.81 29.18 9.89
N TRP A 547 -14.65 28.02 9.23
CA TRP A 547 -14.49 26.73 9.92
C TRP A 547 -13.02 26.36 10.11
N ALA A 548 -12.66 25.93 11.32
CA ALA A 548 -11.33 25.38 11.60
C ALA A 548 -11.23 23.97 11.00
N VAL A 549 -10.18 23.70 10.20
CA VAL A 549 -9.91 22.36 9.69
C VAL A 549 -8.80 21.71 10.49
N VAL A 550 -9.12 20.63 11.20
CA VAL A 550 -8.23 20.01 12.20
C VAL A 550 -7.86 18.59 11.77
N PRO A 551 -6.62 18.35 11.31
CA PRO A 551 -6.12 17.01 11.09
C PRO A 551 -5.75 16.36 12.42
N LEU A 552 -6.41 15.25 12.77
CA LEU A 552 -6.15 14.53 14.03
C LEU A 552 -4.76 13.87 14.05
N VAL A 553 -4.22 13.54 12.88
CA VAL A 553 -2.93 12.88 12.72
C VAL A 553 -1.87 13.86 12.22
N GLY A 554 -0.77 13.98 12.97
CA GLY A 554 0.30 14.93 12.65
C GLY A 554 1.16 14.53 11.44
N GLY A 555 1.63 15.53 10.68
CA GLY A 555 2.68 15.35 9.67
C GLY A 555 2.22 15.18 8.22
N LEU A 556 0.98 15.53 7.90
CA LEU A 556 0.42 15.42 6.54
C LEU A 556 -0.13 16.75 6.01
N LEU A 557 -0.71 17.56 6.88
CA LEU A 557 -1.07 18.95 6.60
C LEU A 557 -0.28 19.88 7.55
N PRO A 558 -0.04 21.14 7.15
CA PRO A 558 0.60 22.12 8.01
C PRO A 558 -0.12 22.28 9.34
N PHE A 559 0.65 22.44 10.42
CA PHE A 559 0.10 22.88 11.69
C PHE A 559 -0.13 24.39 11.63
N GLU A 560 -1.39 24.80 11.76
CA GLU A 560 -1.82 26.19 11.86
C GLU A 560 -2.73 26.29 13.10
N ALA A 561 -2.34 27.11 14.07
CA ALA A 561 -3.11 27.36 15.27
C ALA A 561 -4.32 28.26 14.96
N THR A 562 -5.44 27.96 15.59
CA THR A 562 -6.64 28.82 15.60
C THR A 562 -6.55 29.91 16.66
N GLY A 563 -5.79 29.65 17.73
CA GLY A 563 -5.73 30.51 18.92
C GLY A 563 -6.66 30.05 20.05
N ASP A 564 -7.53 29.06 19.80
CA ASP A 564 -8.33 28.37 20.82
C ASP A 564 -7.62 27.06 21.20
N SER A 565 -7.14 26.97 22.44
CA SER A 565 -6.41 25.79 22.92
C SER A 565 -7.26 24.51 22.91
N SER A 566 -8.59 24.63 23.03
CA SER A 566 -9.50 23.48 22.97
C SER A 566 -9.57 22.87 21.57
N ILE A 567 -9.34 23.68 20.53
CA ILE A 567 -9.28 23.21 19.14
C ILE A 567 -7.86 22.76 18.80
N ASP A 568 -6.88 23.57 19.19
CA ASP A 568 -5.47 23.38 18.81
C ASP A 568 -4.88 22.09 19.42
N VAL A 569 -5.35 21.64 20.59
CA VAL A 569 -4.93 20.37 21.21
C VAL A 569 -5.33 19.14 20.39
N MET A 570 -6.39 19.22 19.56
CA MET A 570 -6.80 18.14 18.64
C MET A 570 -5.92 18.07 17.39
N ASN A 571 -5.27 19.17 17.00
CA ASN A 571 -4.49 19.26 15.78
C ASN A 571 -3.18 18.47 15.92
N GLY A 572 -3.11 17.31 15.25
CA GLY A 572 -1.99 16.39 15.36
C GLY A 572 -1.88 15.70 16.72
N ALA A 573 -2.99 15.60 17.47
CA ALA A 573 -3.07 14.90 18.75
C ALA A 573 -2.47 13.48 18.66
N ILE A 574 -2.82 12.76 17.59
CA ILE A 574 -2.38 11.40 17.33
C ILE A 574 -1.14 11.42 16.43
N SER A 575 -0.03 10.86 16.91
CA SER A 575 1.14 10.65 16.03
C SER A 575 0.90 9.46 15.08
N PRO A 576 1.63 9.36 13.95
CA PRO A 576 1.54 8.19 13.06
C PRO A 576 1.89 6.83 13.71
N ASN A 577 2.43 6.84 14.94
CA ASN A 577 2.71 5.65 15.75
C ASN A 577 1.72 5.52 16.92
N LEU A 578 0.51 6.09 16.82
CA LEU A 578 -0.56 5.97 17.83
C LEU A 578 -0.28 6.62 19.20
N ARG A 579 0.83 7.36 19.35
CA ARG A 579 1.16 8.08 20.59
C ARG A 579 0.52 9.46 20.64
N PHE A 580 -0.06 9.82 21.78
CA PHE A 580 -0.53 11.17 22.10
C PHE A 580 0.62 12.05 22.62
N SER A 581 0.48 13.38 22.54
CA SER A 581 1.33 14.29 23.35
C SER A 581 0.85 14.25 24.79
N ASP A 582 1.68 14.68 25.75
CA ASP A 582 1.29 14.69 27.17
C ASP A 582 0.02 15.54 27.38
N GLU A 583 -0.03 16.73 26.77
CA GLU A 583 -1.19 17.62 26.78
C GLU A 583 -2.46 16.96 26.19
N ALA A 584 -2.36 16.35 25.01
CA ALA A 584 -3.52 15.68 24.41
C ALA A 584 -3.93 14.43 25.22
N LYS A 585 -2.97 13.75 25.86
CA LYS A 585 -3.24 12.57 26.70
C LYS A 585 -4.03 12.96 27.95
N GLU A 586 -3.72 14.11 28.53
CA GLU A 586 -4.41 14.68 29.69
C GLU A 586 -5.83 15.14 29.34
N CYS A 587 -6.00 15.88 28.24
CA CYS A 587 -7.32 16.41 27.84
C CYS A 587 -8.28 15.33 27.33
N MET A 588 -7.76 14.29 26.69
CA MET A 588 -8.53 13.25 25.99
C MET A 588 -8.22 11.89 26.63
N PRO A 589 -8.78 11.54 27.80
CA PRO A 589 -8.51 10.25 28.46
C PRO A 589 -8.95 9.06 27.58
N ALA A 590 -8.57 7.84 27.95
CA ALA A 590 -9.05 6.65 27.25
C ALA A 590 -10.59 6.54 27.35
N PRO A 591 -11.28 6.09 26.28
CA PRO A 591 -12.74 6.00 26.29
C PRO A 591 -13.19 4.95 27.30
N GLN A 592 -14.29 5.24 28.00
CA GLN A 592 -14.94 4.27 28.90
C GLN A 592 -15.76 3.26 28.08
N ASP A 593 -15.95 2.05 28.61
CA ASP A 593 -16.79 1.00 28.00
C ASP A 593 -16.39 0.60 26.57
N PHE A 594 -15.09 0.65 26.26
CA PHE A 594 -14.53 0.25 24.97
C PHE A 594 -14.02 -1.19 25.03
N HIS A 595 -14.79 -2.13 24.47
CA HIS A 595 -14.52 -3.55 24.52
C HIS A 595 -14.01 -4.08 23.17
N VAL A 596 -12.91 -4.83 23.21
CA VAL A 596 -12.26 -5.41 22.03
C VAL A 596 -12.09 -6.93 22.24
N ASP A 597 -12.62 -7.73 21.31
CA ASP A 597 -12.43 -9.18 21.23
C ASP A 597 -12.14 -9.57 19.77
N ILE A 598 -10.88 -9.41 19.37
CA ILE A 598 -10.42 -9.68 18.00
C ILE A 598 -10.56 -11.15 17.61
N GLY A 599 -10.38 -12.07 18.57
CA GLY A 599 -10.55 -13.51 18.34
C GLY A 599 -11.98 -13.89 17.94
N LYS A 600 -12.96 -13.01 18.19
CA LYS A 600 -14.34 -13.15 17.73
C LYS A 600 -14.77 -12.10 16.71
N GLY A 601 -13.85 -11.24 16.25
CA GLY A 601 -14.15 -10.17 15.31
C GLY A 601 -15.07 -9.08 15.88
N ARG A 602 -14.96 -8.76 17.17
CA ARG A 602 -15.87 -7.82 17.85
C ARG A 602 -15.15 -6.62 18.41
N ILE A 603 -15.72 -5.44 18.17
CA ILE A 603 -15.37 -4.18 18.84
C ILE A 603 -16.69 -3.51 19.20
N ARG A 604 -16.82 -3.07 20.45
CA ARG A 604 -18.01 -2.37 20.95
C ARG A 604 -17.58 -1.18 21.80
N TRP A 605 -18.31 -0.07 21.70
CA TRP A 605 -18.13 1.09 22.55
C TRP A 605 -19.49 1.59 23.04
N GLY A 606 -19.82 1.40 24.31
CA GLY A 606 -21.16 1.73 24.79
C GLY A 606 -22.23 0.90 24.07
N GLU A 607 -23.12 1.57 23.36
CA GLU A 607 -24.14 0.98 22.48
C GLU A 607 -23.69 0.79 21.02
N ILE A 608 -22.55 1.35 20.64
CA ILE A 608 -22.02 1.32 19.28
C ILE A 608 -21.36 -0.04 19.02
N ASP A 609 -21.88 -0.78 18.04
CA ASP A 609 -21.29 -2.04 17.54
C ASP A 609 -20.47 -1.80 16.26
N LEU A 610 -19.18 -2.12 16.32
CA LEU A 610 -18.24 -2.00 15.21
C LEU A 610 -17.82 -3.37 14.65
N SER A 611 -18.51 -4.45 15.01
CA SER A 611 -18.16 -5.82 14.60
C SER A 611 -18.24 -6.03 13.08
N HIS A 612 -19.19 -5.39 12.38
CA HIS A 612 -19.23 -5.47 10.92
C HIS A 612 -18.06 -4.73 10.25
N PRO A 613 -17.70 -3.49 10.64
CA PRO A 613 -16.44 -2.89 10.19
C PRO A 613 -15.18 -3.73 10.43
N VAL A 614 -15.12 -4.47 11.54
CA VAL A 614 -14.03 -5.44 11.80
C VAL A 614 -14.04 -6.55 10.75
N TRP A 615 -15.21 -7.11 10.45
CA TRP A 615 -15.36 -8.12 9.41
C TRP A 615 -14.99 -7.59 8.03
N GLU A 616 -15.40 -6.37 7.66
CA GLU A 616 -15.10 -5.74 6.37
C GLU A 616 -13.58 -5.59 6.17
N ASP A 617 -12.84 -5.08 7.16
CA ASP A 617 -11.38 -5.00 7.06
C ASP A 617 -10.70 -6.37 7.04
N ALA A 618 -11.22 -7.35 7.78
CA ALA A 618 -10.71 -8.73 7.73
C ALA A 618 -10.92 -9.35 6.34
N ALA A 619 -12.10 -9.16 5.77
CA ALA A 619 -12.48 -9.66 4.46
C ALA A 619 -11.63 -9.04 3.34
N ILE A 620 -11.43 -7.72 3.36
CA ILE A 620 -10.57 -7.01 2.41
C ILE A 620 -9.11 -7.43 2.58
N ASN A 621 -8.63 -7.60 3.82
CA ASN A 621 -7.23 -7.97 4.08
C ASN A 621 -6.91 -9.38 3.58
N ARG A 622 -7.80 -10.35 3.85
CA ARG A 622 -7.64 -11.75 3.45
C ARG A 622 -8.21 -12.10 2.09
N ARG A 623 -8.93 -11.15 1.48
CA ARG A 623 -9.59 -11.27 0.17
C ARG A 623 -10.58 -12.42 0.10
N ARG A 624 -11.38 -12.57 1.16
CA ARG A 624 -12.38 -13.63 1.34
C ARG A 624 -13.52 -13.21 2.25
N TYR A 625 -14.66 -13.89 2.19
CA TYR A 625 -15.85 -13.65 3.00
C TYR A 625 -15.79 -14.39 4.35
N THR A 626 -15.39 -15.66 4.33
CA THR A 626 -15.30 -16.51 5.53
C THR A 626 -14.00 -16.22 6.29
N ILE A 627 -14.08 -15.68 7.50
CA ILE A 627 -12.92 -15.19 8.24
C ILE A 627 -12.45 -16.18 9.30
N ASN A 628 -11.15 -16.52 9.28
CA ASN A 628 -10.48 -17.15 10.41
C ASN A 628 -9.88 -16.06 11.33
N TYR A 629 -10.63 -15.68 12.37
CA TYR A 629 -10.17 -14.72 13.38
C TYR A 629 -9.05 -15.24 14.30
N GLN A 630 -8.72 -16.54 14.23
CA GLN A 630 -7.61 -17.12 14.98
C GLN A 630 -6.27 -17.00 14.24
N CYS A 631 -6.27 -16.55 12.97
CA CYS A 631 -5.04 -16.30 12.23
C CYS A 631 -4.18 -15.21 12.93
N PRO A 632 -2.95 -15.51 13.39
CA PRO A 632 -2.16 -14.56 14.18
C PRO A 632 -1.83 -13.25 13.45
N GLU A 633 -1.53 -13.33 12.15
CA GLU A 633 -1.30 -12.13 11.33
C GLU A 633 -2.56 -11.28 11.16
N LEU A 634 -3.75 -11.90 11.18
CA LEU A 634 -4.99 -11.14 11.11
C LEU A 634 -5.28 -10.47 12.46
N GLN A 635 -5.08 -11.19 13.56
CA GLN A 635 -5.23 -10.63 14.90
C GLN A 635 -4.33 -9.42 15.12
N LYS A 636 -3.07 -9.50 14.69
CA LYS A 636 -2.14 -8.36 14.74
C LYS A 636 -2.62 -7.16 13.91
N TYR A 637 -3.10 -7.40 12.70
CA TYR A 637 -3.63 -6.36 11.83
C TYR A 637 -4.86 -5.67 12.44
N LEU A 638 -5.84 -6.45 12.90
CA LEU A 638 -7.07 -5.95 13.52
C LEU A 638 -6.81 -5.31 14.89
N GLY A 639 -5.86 -5.82 15.66
CA GLY A 639 -5.40 -5.22 16.92
C GLY A 639 -4.87 -3.81 16.70
N GLY A 640 -3.99 -3.62 15.70
CA GLY A 640 -3.52 -2.28 15.33
C GLY A 640 -4.63 -1.35 14.85
N LEU A 641 -5.64 -1.86 14.11
CA LEU A 641 -6.82 -1.06 13.75
C LEU A 641 -7.67 -0.70 14.97
N SER A 642 -7.74 -1.57 15.97
CA SER A 642 -8.47 -1.33 17.22
C SER A 642 -7.81 -0.24 18.05
N GLU A 643 -6.48 -0.23 18.15
CA GLU A 643 -5.72 0.86 18.77
C GLU A 643 -5.96 2.20 18.05
N TRP A 644 -5.97 2.20 16.70
CA TRP A 644 -6.34 3.38 15.91
C TRP A 644 -7.77 3.85 16.21
N THR A 645 -8.71 2.91 16.29
CA THR A 645 -10.12 3.21 16.56
C THR A 645 -10.28 3.80 17.96
N GLN A 646 -9.64 3.21 18.97
CA GLN A 646 -9.65 3.72 20.34
C GLN A 646 -9.00 5.11 20.41
N ALA A 647 -7.88 5.35 19.72
CA ALA A 647 -7.26 6.67 19.65
C ALA A 647 -8.18 7.73 19.03
N MET A 648 -8.92 7.38 17.96
CA MET A 648 -9.90 8.29 17.37
C MET A 648 -11.11 8.53 18.30
N ALA A 649 -11.57 7.51 19.02
CA ALA A 649 -12.67 7.63 20.00
C ALA A 649 -12.38 8.69 21.06
N ARG A 650 -11.14 8.72 21.59
CA ARG A 650 -10.69 9.75 22.56
C ARG A 650 -10.90 11.17 22.03
N VAL A 651 -10.55 11.40 20.78
CA VAL A 651 -10.65 12.72 20.15
C VAL A 651 -12.11 13.08 19.84
N VAL A 652 -12.91 12.13 19.37
CA VAL A 652 -14.33 12.33 19.05
C VAL A 652 -15.13 12.65 20.30
N GLU A 653 -14.91 11.91 21.39
CA GLU A 653 -15.55 12.15 22.69
C GLU A 653 -15.18 13.54 23.23
N TYR A 654 -13.90 13.90 23.14
CA TYR A 654 -13.43 15.24 23.49
C TYR A 654 -14.12 16.32 22.64
N ALA A 655 -14.17 16.15 21.32
CA ALA A 655 -14.77 17.11 20.40
C ALA A 655 -16.28 17.28 20.66
N HIS A 656 -16.99 16.20 20.95
CA HIS A 656 -18.42 16.26 21.27
C HIS A 656 -18.66 16.98 22.61
N ARG A 657 -17.82 16.74 23.61
CA ARG A 657 -17.87 17.51 24.86
C ARG A 657 -17.64 19.01 24.61
N GLN A 658 -16.63 19.38 23.82
CA GLN A 658 -16.38 20.78 23.47
C GLN A 658 -17.54 21.40 22.67
N GLN A 659 -18.17 20.65 21.76
CA GLN A 659 -19.37 21.09 21.04
C GLN A 659 -20.49 21.44 22.02
N ARG A 660 -20.75 20.59 23.03
CA ARG A 660 -21.79 20.84 24.04
C ARG A 660 -21.49 22.02 24.95
N GLU A 661 -20.22 22.22 25.31
CA GLU A 661 -19.78 23.32 26.19
C GLU A 661 -19.81 24.68 25.48
N THR A 662 -19.45 24.71 24.20
CA THR A 662 -19.26 25.97 23.44
C THR A 662 -20.38 26.29 22.47
N GLY A 663 -21.21 25.31 22.11
CA GLY A 663 -22.22 25.41 21.05
C GLY A 663 -21.63 25.43 19.63
N ARG A 664 -20.30 25.37 19.46
CA ARG A 664 -19.65 25.39 18.15
C ARG A 664 -19.91 24.11 17.38
N ARG A 665 -20.33 24.22 16.12
CA ARG A 665 -20.64 23.07 15.28
C ARG A 665 -19.39 22.24 15.01
N VAL A 666 -19.53 20.92 14.97
CA VAL A 666 -18.43 19.99 14.67
C VAL A 666 -18.85 19.01 13.58
N ALA A 667 -18.00 18.86 12.58
CA ALA A 667 -18.16 17.90 11.51
C ALA A 667 -16.98 16.93 11.48
N CYS A 668 -17.24 15.64 11.38
CA CYS A 668 -16.21 14.62 11.12
C CYS A 668 -16.27 14.20 9.66
N ILE A 669 -15.18 14.29 8.91
CA ILE A 669 -15.13 13.80 7.52
C ILE A 669 -14.33 12.51 7.46
N SER A 670 -14.90 11.49 6.81
CA SER A 670 -14.13 10.33 6.35
C SER A 670 -14.65 9.82 5.02
N GLN A 671 -13.93 8.85 4.47
CA GLN A 671 -14.26 8.26 3.17
C GLN A 671 -14.81 6.85 3.27
N PHE A 672 -14.30 6.11 4.26
CA PHE A 672 -14.75 4.76 4.52
C PHE A 672 -15.69 4.82 5.72
N ASN A 673 -16.97 4.66 5.45
CA ASN A 673 -17.99 4.69 6.49
C ASN A 673 -18.32 3.30 7.05
N CYS A 674 -17.72 2.25 6.49
CA CYS A 674 -17.89 0.85 6.89
C CYS A 674 -16.57 0.14 7.23
N ARG A 675 -15.45 0.85 7.33
CA ARG A 675 -14.12 0.28 7.64
C ARG A 675 -13.43 1.03 8.76
N LEU A 676 -12.66 0.32 9.56
CA LEU A 676 -11.92 0.88 10.67
C LEU A 676 -10.67 1.65 10.22
N PRO A 677 -10.27 2.68 10.99
CA PRO A 677 -11.00 3.28 12.11
C PRO A 677 -12.08 4.29 11.64
N ASP A 678 -12.11 4.64 10.36
CA ASP A 678 -12.89 5.73 9.78
C ASP A 678 -14.43 5.60 9.97
N SER A 679 -14.95 4.37 10.05
CA SER A 679 -16.36 4.07 10.31
C SER A 679 -16.83 4.50 11.70
N LEU A 680 -15.90 4.67 12.65
CA LEU A 680 -16.20 5.15 13.99
C LEU A 680 -16.94 6.49 13.96
N PHE A 681 -16.54 7.42 13.09
CA PHE A 681 -17.19 8.72 13.02
C PHE A 681 -18.65 8.61 12.62
N ARG A 682 -18.97 7.74 11.66
CA ARG A 682 -20.35 7.46 11.27
C ARG A 682 -21.11 6.85 12.44
N ALA A 683 -20.61 5.73 12.96
CA ALA A 683 -21.30 4.97 13.99
C ALA A 683 -21.55 5.79 15.26
N TYR A 684 -20.59 6.66 15.63
CA TYR A 684 -20.75 7.59 16.74
C TYR A 684 -21.80 8.67 16.48
N CYS A 685 -21.83 9.26 15.27
CA CYS A 685 -22.84 10.26 14.95
C CYS A 685 -24.24 9.65 14.73
N ASP A 686 -24.33 8.38 14.31
CA ASP A 686 -25.61 7.67 14.23
C ASP A 686 -26.20 7.44 15.63
N ALA A 687 -25.36 7.23 16.66
CA ALA A 687 -25.80 7.03 18.04
C ALA A 687 -25.99 8.34 18.84
N HIS A 688 -25.13 9.33 18.60
CA HIS A 688 -25.01 10.50 19.48
C HIS A 688 -24.97 11.85 18.74
N GLY A 689 -24.98 11.83 17.41
CA GLY A 689 -24.85 13.03 16.60
C GLY A 689 -26.13 13.84 16.49
N ASP A 690 -25.97 15.06 16.01
CA ASP A 690 -27.03 15.97 15.64
C ASP A 690 -26.71 16.54 14.25
N PRO A 691 -27.59 16.42 13.25
CA PRO A 691 -27.31 16.82 11.88
C PRO A 691 -26.84 18.26 11.70
N ASP A 692 -27.16 19.16 12.63
CA ASP A 692 -26.84 20.57 12.53
C ASP A 692 -25.64 20.96 13.41
N ASN A 693 -25.41 20.26 14.53
CA ASN A 693 -24.41 20.61 15.53
C ASN A 693 -23.21 19.65 15.62
N PHE A 694 -23.42 18.34 15.53
CA PHE A 694 -22.36 17.33 15.62
C PHE A 694 -22.62 16.19 14.63
N PHE A 695 -22.01 16.27 13.44
CA PHE A 695 -22.42 15.43 12.32
C PHE A 695 -21.27 14.80 11.55
N TYR A 696 -21.60 13.74 10.82
CA TYR A 696 -20.69 12.99 9.98
C TYR A 696 -20.90 13.33 8.50
N LEU A 697 -19.80 13.68 7.83
CA LEU A 697 -19.72 13.93 6.40
C LEU A 697 -19.02 12.76 5.70
N ALA A 698 -19.73 12.05 4.83
CA ALA A 698 -19.14 11.01 3.99
C ALA A 698 -18.68 11.61 2.66
N ALA A 699 -17.40 11.41 2.36
CA ALA A 699 -16.74 11.80 1.12
C ALA A 699 -16.56 10.59 0.19
N ALA A 700 -17.14 10.62 -1.01
CA ALA A 700 -16.99 9.52 -1.97
C ALA A 700 -16.72 10.01 -3.40
N ASN A 701 -16.04 9.17 -4.18
CA ASN A 701 -15.98 9.36 -5.63
C ASN A 701 -17.39 9.18 -6.22
N GLY A 702 -17.74 9.98 -7.22
CA GLY A 702 -18.97 9.80 -7.99
C GLY A 702 -18.93 8.51 -8.82
N TYR A 703 -20.09 7.93 -9.08
CA TYR A 703 -20.24 6.62 -9.74
C TYR A 703 -20.03 6.66 -11.28
N GLN A 704 -19.01 7.40 -11.74
CA GLN A 704 -18.74 7.69 -13.15
C GLN A 704 -18.35 6.46 -13.99
N ASN A 705 -17.70 5.47 -13.37
CA ASN A 705 -17.18 4.29 -14.08
C ASN A 705 -18.29 3.40 -14.64
N TYR A 706 -19.48 3.48 -14.07
CA TYR A 706 -20.64 2.77 -14.58
C TYR A 706 -21.01 3.22 -16.00
N PHE A 707 -20.80 4.50 -16.31
CA PHE A 707 -21.08 5.10 -17.62
C PHE A 707 -19.86 5.08 -18.55
N SER A 708 -18.65 5.18 -18.01
CA SER A 708 -17.41 5.23 -18.81
C SER A 708 -16.69 3.89 -18.99
N ASN A 709 -17.23 2.79 -18.44
CA ASN A 709 -16.64 1.45 -18.46
C ASN A 709 -15.14 1.42 -18.10
N PHE A 710 -14.77 2.11 -17.00
CA PHE A 710 -13.37 2.22 -16.53
C PHE A 710 -12.38 2.84 -17.54
N ALA A 711 -12.84 3.69 -18.46
CA ALA A 711 -11.98 4.40 -19.40
C ALA A 711 -10.89 5.27 -18.74
N THR A 712 -11.04 5.61 -17.45
CA THR A 712 -10.04 6.36 -16.68
C THR A 712 -9.71 5.66 -15.36
N ASN A 713 -8.48 5.80 -14.89
CA ASN A 713 -8.07 5.35 -13.55
C ASN A 713 -8.23 6.45 -12.48
N VAL A 714 -8.55 7.68 -12.89
CA VAL A 714 -8.69 8.87 -12.03
C VAL A 714 -10.15 9.28 -11.92
N SER A 715 -10.60 9.56 -10.70
CA SER A 715 -11.93 10.11 -10.41
C SER A 715 -12.02 11.56 -10.88
N GLN A 716 -13.09 11.87 -11.61
CA GLN A 716 -13.44 13.22 -12.07
C GLN A 716 -14.67 13.76 -11.35
N ARG A 717 -15.44 12.88 -10.68
CA ARG A 717 -16.69 13.19 -9.99
C ARG A 717 -16.56 12.98 -8.50
N PHE A 718 -17.24 13.79 -7.71
CA PHE A 718 -17.25 13.68 -6.26
C PHE A 718 -18.61 13.97 -5.64
N VAL A 719 -18.85 13.38 -4.48
CA VAL A 719 -20.03 13.64 -3.66
C VAL A 719 -19.62 13.75 -2.19
N LEU A 720 -20.29 14.66 -1.48
CA LEU A 720 -20.13 14.90 -0.06
C LEU A 720 -21.52 15.07 0.55
N ARG A 721 -21.87 14.24 1.53
CA ARG A 721 -23.19 14.26 2.18
C ARG A 721 -23.06 14.23 3.69
N ASN A 722 -23.92 14.98 4.37
CA ASN A 722 -24.19 14.81 5.79
C ASN A 722 -25.02 13.54 6.00
N MET A 723 -24.35 12.48 6.43
CA MET A 723 -24.97 11.16 6.63
C MET A 723 -25.69 11.08 7.96
N THR A 724 -25.39 11.94 8.94
CA THR A 724 -26.17 12.05 10.18
C THR A 724 -27.60 12.51 9.89
N ARG A 725 -27.80 13.34 8.85
CA ARG A 725 -29.14 13.72 8.36
C ARG A 725 -29.87 12.58 7.63
N ALA A 726 -29.13 11.61 7.08
CA ALA A 726 -29.68 10.50 6.32
C ALA A 726 -29.08 9.16 6.79
N PRO A 727 -29.36 8.74 8.05
CA PRO A 727 -28.69 7.59 8.65
C PRO A 727 -29.07 6.25 7.97
N HIS A 728 -30.26 6.22 7.35
CA HIS A 728 -30.81 5.04 6.69
C HIS A 728 -30.08 4.67 5.38
N VAL A 729 -29.34 5.59 4.75
CA VAL A 729 -28.59 5.28 3.52
C VAL A 729 -27.18 4.80 3.83
N ARG A 730 -26.65 3.86 3.04
CA ARG A 730 -25.29 3.36 3.28
C ARG A 730 -24.17 4.23 2.72
N THR A 731 -24.40 5.07 1.72
CA THR A 731 -23.32 5.85 1.07
C THR A 731 -23.86 7.12 0.41
N PRO A 732 -23.06 8.19 0.30
CA PRO A 732 -23.42 9.37 -0.48
C PRO A 732 -23.47 9.11 -1.99
N SER A 733 -22.95 7.98 -2.49
CA SER A 733 -22.85 7.69 -3.92
C SER A 733 -24.16 7.33 -4.61
N PHE A 734 -25.26 7.14 -3.88
CA PHE A 734 -26.60 6.83 -4.43
C PHE A 734 -27.61 7.91 -4.02
N PRO A 735 -28.71 8.09 -4.78
CA PRO A 735 -29.80 8.99 -4.39
C PRO A 735 -30.36 8.65 -3.00
N LEU A 736 -30.94 9.65 -2.34
CA LEU A 736 -31.89 9.39 -1.25
C LEU A 736 -33.21 8.93 -1.86
N PRO A 737 -33.89 7.91 -1.32
CA PRO A 737 -35.19 7.45 -1.84
C PRO A 737 -36.20 8.58 -2.00
N GLU A 738 -36.34 9.44 -0.99
CA GLU A 738 -37.25 10.58 -0.99
C GLU A 738 -36.93 11.62 -2.08
N ASN A 739 -35.64 11.90 -2.30
CA ASN A 739 -35.21 12.81 -3.35
C ASN A 739 -35.43 12.19 -4.73
N PHE A 740 -35.23 10.88 -4.86
CA PHE A 740 -35.47 10.19 -6.12
C PHE A 740 -36.95 10.25 -6.51
N GLU A 741 -37.88 10.01 -5.58
CA GLU A 741 -39.31 10.06 -5.87
C GLU A 741 -39.77 11.46 -6.33
N GLU A 742 -39.27 12.52 -5.70
CA GLU A 742 -39.55 13.89 -6.14
C GLU A 742 -38.89 14.20 -7.49
N TYR A 743 -37.63 13.79 -7.70
CA TYR A 743 -36.95 13.94 -8.98
C TYR A 743 -37.71 13.21 -10.10
N TYR A 744 -38.21 12.01 -9.84
CA TYR A 744 -39.01 11.23 -10.77
C TYR A 744 -40.32 11.95 -11.16
N ARG A 745 -41.00 12.56 -10.18
CA ARG A 745 -42.19 13.40 -10.44
C ARG A 745 -41.85 14.62 -11.29
N GLN A 746 -40.71 15.27 -11.05
CA GLN A 746 -40.26 16.44 -11.82
C GLN A 746 -39.83 16.11 -13.26
N ARG A 747 -39.53 14.84 -13.58
CA ARG A 747 -39.03 14.41 -14.89
C ARG A 747 -40.07 13.74 -15.78
N GLN A 748 -41.34 13.71 -15.38
CA GLN A 748 -42.41 13.05 -16.14
C GLN A 748 -42.49 13.55 -17.61
N GLU A 749 -42.37 14.85 -17.83
CA GLU A 749 -42.43 15.43 -19.19
C GLU A 749 -41.22 15.03 -20.06
N ALA A 750 -40.04 14.84 -19.46
CA ALA A 750 -38.80 14.48 -20.17
C ALA A 750 -38.60 12.97 -20.31
N LEU A 751 -39.54 12.16 -19.83
CA LEU A 751 -39.40 10.71 -19.74
C LEU A 751 -39.13 10.03 -21.11
N PRO A 752 -39.78 10.40 -22.23
CA PRO A 752 -39.48 9.81 -23.53
C PRO A 752 -38.01 9.99 -23.95
N GLU A 753 -37.45 11.18 -23.73
CA GLU A 753 -36.06 11.51 -24.06
C GLU A 753 -35.07 10.75 -23.15
N ILE A 754 -35.38 10.65 -21.85
CA ILE A 754 -34.58 9.92 -20.87
C ILE A 754 -34.53 8.43 -21.22
N LEU A 755 -35.68 7.83 -21.57
CA LEU A 755 -35.77 6.43 -21.98
C LEU A 755 -34.94 6.16 -23.24
N GLU A 756 -35.02 7.04 -24.24
CA GLU A 756 -34.22 6.93 -25.47
C GLU A 756 -32.72 6.99 -25.16
N ARG A 757 -32.31 7.96 -24.33
CA ARG A 757 -30.91 8.17 -23.94
C ARG A 757 -30.30 6.94 -23.25
N PHE A 758 -31.05 6.26 -22.39
CA PHE A 758 -30.52 5.15 -21.57
C PHE A 758 -30.87 3.75 -22.06
N ALA A 759 -31.73 3.60 -23.07
CA ALA A 759 -32.03 2.31 -23.70
C ALA A 759 -30.79 1.49 -24.14
N PRO A 760 -29.67 2.09 -24.61
CA PRO A 760 -28.48 1.32 -24.99
C PRO A 760 -27.70 0.70 -23.83
N ILE A 761 -27.88 1.13 -22.58
CA ILE A 761 -27.07 0.68 -21.43
C ILE A 761 -27.13 -0.84 -21.25
N THR A 762 -28.29 -1.45 -21.44
CA THR A 762 -28.46 -2.90 -21.28
C THR A 762 -27.75 -3.71 -22.37
N LYS A 763 -27.35 -3.08 -23.49
CA LYS A 763 -26.68 -3.73 -24.63
C LYS A 763 -25.15 -3.67 -24.56
N VAL A 764 -24.59 -3.00 -23.55
CA VAL A 764 -23.14 -2.91 -23.36
C VAL A 764 -22.61 -4.28 -22.97
N LYS A 765 -21.67 -4.82 -23.76
CA LYS A 765 -20.98 -6.08 -23.46
C LYS A 765 -20.00 -5.87 -22.32
N ARG A 766 -20.38 -6.23 -21.09
CA ARG A 766 -19.54 -6.09 -19.88
C ARG A 766 -18.89 -7.40 -19.47
N SER A 767 -19.54 -8.52 -19.76
CA SER A 767 -19.10 -9.87 -19.39
C SER A 767 -18.36 -10.55 -20.55
N THR A 768 -18.81 -10.35 -21.79
CA THR A 768 -18.25 -11.04 -22.96
C THR A 768 -17.20 -10.25 -23.74
N GLU A 769 -16.87 -9.01 -23.30
CA GLU A 769 -15.87 -8.18 -23.97
C GLU A 769 -14.52 -8.91 -24.10
N GLY A 770 -14.00 -8.99 -25.34
CA GLY A 770 -12.72 -9.65 -25.64
C GLY A 770 -12.74 -11.19 -25.62
N THR A 771 -13.91 -11.84 -25.45
CA THR A 771 -14.02 -13.31 -25.50
C THR A 771 -14.24 -13.85 -26.92
N LYS A 772 -13.65 -15.00 -27.25
CA LYS A 772 -13.83 -15.70 -28.54
C LYS A 772 -14.97 -16.71 -28.43
N GLY A 773 -16.20 -16.26 -28.68
CA GLY A 773 -17.38 -17.12 -28.72
C GLY A 773 -17.84 -17.63 -27.34
N ARG A 774 -18.97 -18.34 -27.34
CA ARG A 774 -19.57 -18.94 -26.14
C ARG A 774 -19.03 -20.37 -25.95
N PRO A 775 -18.66 -20.79 -24.72
CA PRO A 775 -18.18 -22.15 -24.47
C PRO A 775 -19.32 -23.18 -24.56
N PRO A 776 -19.05 -24.46 -24.91
CA PRO A 776 -20.08 -25.50 -25.08
C PRO A 776 -20.99 -25.70 -23.86
N GLU A 777 -20.46 -25.53 -22.65
CA GLU A 777 -21.19 -25.65 -21.39
C GLU A 777 -22.29 -24.58 -21.27
N ALA A 778 -22.04 -23.39 -21.81
CA ALA A 778 -23.04 -22.32 -21.84
C ALA A 778 -24.14 -22.60 -22.88
N ASP A 779 -23.84 -23.27 -23.99
CA ASP A 779 -24.85 -23.71 -24.96
C ASP A 779 -25.70 -24.88 -24.44
N GLU A 780 -25.10 -25.83 -23.72
CA GLU A 780 -25.83 -26.89 -23.01
C GLU A 780 -26.80 -26.29 -21.98
N LEU A 781 -26.33 -25.33 -21.18
CA LEU A 781 -27.18 -24.65 -20.22
C LEU A 781 -28.32 -23.88 -20.89
N ASP A 782 -28.06 -23.23 -22.03
CA ASP A 782 -29.09 -22.56 -22.82
C ASP A 782 -30.18 -23.52 -23.29
N ARG A 783 -29.79 -24.73 -23.73
CA ARG A 783 -30.74 -25.81 -24.08
C ARG A 783 -31.54 -26.27 -22.87
N ARG A 784 -30.90 -26.44 -21.71
CA ARG A 784 -31.58 -26.80 -20.45
C ARG A 784 -32.60 -25.74 -20.02
N ILE A 785 -32.25 -24.45 -20.12
CA ILE A 785 -33.17 -23.34 -19.81
C ILE A 785 -34.39 -23.40 -20.73
N LYS A 786 -34.18 -23.56 -22.05
CA LYS A 786 -35.26 -23.67 -23.03
C LYS A 786 -36.16 -24.89 -22.76
N ALA A 787 -35.56 -26.05 -22.46
CA ALA A 787 -36.31 -27.27 -22.13
C ALA A 787 -37.14 -27.10 -20.86
N TRP A 788 -36.58 -26.49 -19.80
CA TRP A 788 -37.29 -26.22 -18.56
C TRP A 788 -38.51 -25.32 -18.78
N ARG A 789 -38.32 -24.22 -19.52
CA ARG A 789 -39.40 -23.30 -19.89
C ARG A 789 -40.47 -23.97 -20.76
N ALA A 790 -40.07 -24.85 -21.69
CA ALA A 790 -41.00 -25.58 -22.56
C ALA A 790 -41.92 -26.53 -21.78
N MET A 791 -41.49 -27.03 -20.62
CA MET A 791 -42.31 -27.82 -19.70
C MET A 791 -43.18 -26.97 -18.75
N GLY A 792 -43.24 -25.65 -18.97
CA GLY A 792 -43.99 -24.71 -18.14
C GLY A 792 -43.26 -24.25 -16.87
N GLY A 793 -42.00 -24.67 -16.67
CA GLY A 793 -41.18 -24.25 -15.56
C GLY A 793 -40.76 -22.78 -15.65
N LYS A 794 -40.51 -22.19 -14.48
CA LYS A 794 -40.06 -20.79 -14.34
C LYS A 794 -38.57 -20.72 -14.06
N VAL A 795 -37.94 -19.59 -14.38
CA VAL A 795 -36.49 -19.41 -14.23
C VAL A 795 -36.18 -18.17 -13.43
N VAL A 796 -35.43 -18.35 -12.35
CA VAL A 796 -34.90 -17.27 -11.50
C VAL A 796 -33.41 -17.18 -11.72
N CYS A 797 -32.84 -15.98 -11.78
CA CYS A 797 -31.39 -15.81 -11.80
C CYS A 797 -30.89 -15.02 -10.59
N ALA A 798 -30.14 -15.69 -9.72
CA ALA A 798 -29.36 -15.08 -8.64
C ALA A 798 -28.08 -14.44 -9.19
N PHE A 799 -27.88 -13.16 -8.91
CA PHE A 799 -26.68 -12.42 -9.28
C PHE A 799 -25.73 -12.28 -8.09
N GLY A 800 -24.53 -12.85 -8.22
CA GLY A 800 -23.47 -12.76 -7.24
C GLY A 800 -22.78 -11.41 -7.20
N LYS A 801 -21.97 -11.20 -6.15
CA LYS A 801 -21.17 -9.99 -5.89
C LYS A 801 -19.73 -10.40 -5.54
N VAL A 802 -18.78 -9.46 -5.68
CA VAL A 802 -17.44 -9.62 -5.11
C VAL A 802 -17.54 -9.84 -3.60
N VAL A 803 -16.99 -10.95 -3.11
CA VAL A 803 -17.29 -11.47 -1.77
C VAL A 803 -16.52 -10.81 -0.63
N CYS A 804 -15.47 -10.05 -0.93
CA CYS A 804 -14.56 -9.50 0.08
C CYS A 804 -14.66 -7.97 0.26
N ASP A 805 -15.73 -7.36 -0.26
CA ASP A 805 -16.01 -5.91 -0.21
C ASP A 805 -17.54 -5.70 -0.31
N ILE A 806 -18.23 -5.74 0.83
CA ILE A 806 -19.68 -5.52 0.87
C ILE A 806 -19.97 -4.03 0.75
N GLY A 807 -19.15 -3.18 1.39
CA GLY A 807 -19.27 -1.74 1.32
C GLY A 807 -20.57 -1.21 1.94
N ALA A 808 -20.99 -1.76 3.09
CA ALA A 808 -22.17 -1.35 3.83
C ALA A 808 -21.91 -1.32 5.35
N PRO A 809 -22.69 -0.56 6.15
CA PRO A 809 -22.53 -0.53 7.61
C PRO A 809 -22.79 -1.86 8.32
N PHE A 810 -23.62 -2.72 7.73
CA PHE A 810 -23.89 -4.08 8.19
C PHE A 810 -24.25 -4.98 7.00
N ASP A 811 -24.09 -6.30 7.18
CA ASP A 811 -24.59 -7.33 6.25
C ASP A 811 -25.98 -7.80 6.68
N GLY A 812 -26.75 -8.33 5.74
CA GLY A 812 -28.10 -8.84 5.99
C GLY A 812 -29.22 -8.05 5.33
N GLY A 813 -30.43 -8.55 5.51
CA GLY A 813 -31.69 -7.96 5.10
C GLY A 813 -32.84 -8.51 5.95
N PRO A 814 -34.09 -8.22 5.57
CA PRO A 814 -35.25 -8.61 6.39
C PRO A 814 -35.37 -10.13 6.61
N VAL A 815 -34.93 -10.94 5.64
CA VAL A 815 -35.09 -12.40 5.66
C VAL A 815 -33.80 -13.16 6.00
N HIS A 816 -32.64 -12.64 5.57
CA HIS A 816 -31.36 -13.34 5.70
C HIS A 816 -30.37 -12.47 6.45
N ALA A 817 -29.62 -13.05 7.39
CA ALA A 817 -28.61 -12.33 8.16
C ALA A 817 -27.35 -12.02 7.32
N SER A 818 -27.18 -12.68 6.17
CA SER A 818 -25.95 -12.58 5.38
C SER A 818 -26.12 -12.98 3.91
N MET A 819 -25.20 -12.52 3.04
CA MET A 819 -25.17 -12.93 1.63
C MET A 819 -24.95 -14.43 1.47
N LYS A 820 -24.10 -15.03 2.32
CA LYS A 820 -23.84 -16.48 2.30
C LYS A 820 -25.08 -17.28 2.66
N GLU A 821 -25.82 -16.86 3.68
CA GLU A 821 -27.08 -17.51 4.06
C GLU A 821 -28.11 -17.40 2.93
N TRP A 822 -28.25 -16.22 2.33
CA TRP A 822 -29.19 -15.95 1.24
C TRP A 822 -29.02 -16.92 0.06
N ILE A 823 -27.81 -17.12 -0.44
CA ILE A 823 -27.61 -17.98 -1.62
C ILE A 823 -27.87 -19.46 -1.30
N ASN A 824 -27.48 -19.93 -0.11
CA ASN A 824 -27.74 -21.30 0.31
C ASN A 824 -29.23 -21.53 0.59
N HIS A 825 -29.91 -20.59 1.23
CA HIS A 825 -31.36 -20.64 1.41
C HIS A 825 -32.09 -20.64 0.06
N SER A 826 -31.65 -19.82 -0.90
CA SER A 826 -32.24 -19.81 -2.25
C SER A 826 -32.18 -21.18 -2.93
N ILE A 827 -31.05 -21.89 -2.80
CA ILE A 827 -30.88 -23.26 -3.35
C ILE A 827 -31.82 -24.23 -2.65
N ARG A 828 -31.91 -24.19 -1.31
CA ARG A 828 -32.84 -25.04 -0.55
C ARG A 828 -34.29 -24.76 -0.94
N ALA A 829 -34.66 -23.50 -1.02
CA ALA A 829 -36.03 -23.05 -1.26
C ALA A 829 -36.56 -23.56 -2.60
N VAL A 830 -35.74 -23.57 -3.67
CA VAL A 830 -36.23 -24.05 -4.97
C VAL A 830 -36.33 -25.58 -5.06
N ARG A 831 -35.70 -26.37 -4.18
CA ARG A 831 -35.71 -27.84 -4.29
C ARG A 831 -37.12 -28.40 -4.37
N GLY A 832 -37.38 -29.28 -5.33
CA GLY A 832 -38.68 -29.90 -5.54
C GLY A 832 -39.75 -28.97 -6.14
N SER A 833 -39.43 -27.70 -6.41
CA SER A 833 -40.32 -26.78 -7.11
C SER A 833 -40.09 -26.81 -8.63
N ASN A 834 -41.07 -26.29 -9.39
CA ASN A 834 -40.97 -26.10 -10.85
C ASN A 834 -40.15 -24.85 -11.25
N THR A 835 -39.23 -24.43 -10.39
CA THR A 835 -38.35 -23.27 -10.58
C THR A 835 -36.92 -23.71 -10.82
N LEU A 836 -36.32 -23.23 -11.92
CA LEU A 836 -34.89 -23.37 -12.20
C LEU A 836 -34.14 -22.14 -11.67
N LEU A 837 -33.26 -22.34 -10.69
CA LEU A 837 -32.38 -21.31 -10.16
C LEU A 837 -31.05 -21.27 -10.92
N LEU A 838 -30.78 -20.16 -11.61
CA LEU A 838 -29.50 -19.85 -12.22
C LEU A 838 -28.67 -19.01 -11.26
N ILE A 839 -27.42 -19.38 -10.99
CA ILE A 839 -26.52 -18.64 -10.10
C ILE A 839 -25.40 -18.06 -10.93
N LYS A 840 -25.42 -16.74 -11.16
CA LYS A 840 -24.43 -16.04 -11.98
C LYS A 840 -23.44 -15.28 -11.09
N PRO A 841 -22.16 -15.69 -11.00
CA PRO A 841 -21.16 -14.95 -10.24
C PRO A 841 -20.81 -13.61 -10.90
N HIS A 842 -20.16 -12.73 -10.14
CA HIS A 842 -19.91 -11.37 -10.57
C HIS A 842 -18.73 -11.30 -11.54
N PRO A 843 -18.83 -10.70 -12.74
CA PRO A 843 -17.77 -10.75 -13.76
C PRO A 843 -16.44 -10.15 -13.28
N HIS A 844 -16.48 -9.22 -12.31
CA HIS A 844 -15.29 -8.58 -11.74
C HIS A 844 -14.57 -9.39 -10.65
N GLU A 845 -15.05 -10.58 -10.28
CA GLU A 845 -14.27 -11.49 -9.42
C GLU A 845 -12.96 -11.94 -10.09
N LEU A 846 -12.96 -12.03 -11.43
CA LEU A 846 -11.77 -12.34 -12.23
C LEU A 846 -10.94 -11.10 -12.59
N ASN A 847 -11.40 -9.89 -12.24
CA ASN A 847 -10.69 -8.66 -12.51
C ASN A 847 -9.94 -8.20 -11.26
N ASN A 848 -8.62 -8.42 -11.23
CA ASN A 848 -7.77 -8.02 -10.10
C ASN A 848 -7.75 -6.50 -9.85
N GLN A 849 -8.12 -5.65 -10.82
CA GLN A 849 -8.26 -4.21 -10.59
C GLN A 849 -9.43 -3.89 -9.65
N ILE A 850 -10.36 -4.84 -9.45
CA ILE A 850 -11.56 -4.71 -8.63
C ILE A 850 -11.50 -5.69 -7.46
N ALA A 851 -11.42 -7.00 -7.68
CA ALA A 851 -11.42 -7.99 -6.59
C ALA A 851 -10.06 -8.11 -5.86
N THR A 852 -8.96 -7.71 -6.51
CA THR A 852 -7.58 -7.73 -5.97
C THR A 852 -7.15 -9.09 -5.42
N PHE A 853 -6.81 -10.04 -6.29
CA PHE A 853 -6.27 -11.36 -5.93
C PHE A 853 -7.14 -12.10 -4.88
N PRO A 854 -8.43 -12.38 -5.17
CA PRO A 854 -9.31 -13.13 -4.27
C PRO A 854 -8.68 -14.46 -3.80
N THR A 855 -9.01 -14.86 -2.57
CA THR A 855 -8.69 -16.19 -2.03
C THR A 855 -9.94 -17.05 -1.79
N GLU A 856 -11.11 -16.45 -1.96
CA GLU A 856 -12.43 -17.09 -1.96
C GLU A 856 -13.29 -16.36 -3.00
N TYR A 857 -14.12 -17.11 -3.70
CA TYR A 857 -15.03 -16.64 -4.75
C TYR A 857 -16.49 -16.87 -4.35
N PHE A 858 -17.43 -16.27 -5.06
CA PHE A 858 -18.87 -16.45 -4.80
C PHE A 858 -19.30 -17.92 -4.85
N ARG A 859 -18.66 -18.73 -5.70
CA ARG A 859 -18.89 -20.18 -5.75
C ARG A 859 -18.57 -20.87 -4.42
N ASP A 860 -17.53 -20.43 -3.72
CA ASP A 860 -17.05 -21.04 -2.48
C ASP A 860 -17.99 -20.78 -1.30
N LEU A 861 -18.93 -19.84 -1.45
CA LEU A 861 -19.98 -19.58 -0.45
C LEU A 861 -21.11 -20.60 -0.50
N ILE A 862 -21.21 -21.40 -1.57
CA ILE A 862 -22.27 -22.38 -1.77
C ILE A 862 -21.88 -23.70 -1.11
N GLU A 863 -22.57 -24.03 -0.02
CA GLU A 863 -22.43 -25.28 0.74
C GLU A 863 -23.52 -26.28 0.37
N GLU A 864 -24.66 -25.79 -0.14
CA GLU A 864 -25.77 -26.62 -0.57
C GLU A 864 -25.48 -27.34 -1.88
N PRO A 865 -25.76 -28.66 -1.98
CA PRO A 865 -25.65 -29.37 -3.25
C PRO A 865 -26.64 -28.80 -4.27
N LEU A 866 -26.14 -28.55 -5.48
CA LEU A 866 -26.95 -28.12 -6.62
C LEU A 866 -27.72 -29.32 -7.17
N GLY A 867 -29.06 -29.29 -7.07
CA GLY A 867 -29.93 -30.31 -7.68
C GLY A 867 -30.24 -30.02 -9.16
N ASP A 868 -31.13 -30.82 -9.74
CA ASP A 868 -31.55 -30.72 -11.15
C ASP A 868 -32.26 -29.40 -11.51
N ASN A 869 -32.65 -28.62 -10.50
CA ASN A 869 -33.31 -27.33 -10.66
C ASN A 869 -32.46 -26.16 -10.14
N ALA A 870 -31.14 -26.35 -9.99
CA ALA A 870 -30.17 -25.29 -9.81
C ALA A 870 -28.99 -25.43 -10.78
N ALA A 871 -28.40 -24.32 -11.22
CA ALA A 871 -27.25 -24.31 -12.11
C ALA A 871 -26.33 -23.11 -11.82
N PHE A 872 -25.03 -23.36 -11.72
CA PHE A 872 -24.03 -22.29 -11.57
C PHE A 872 -23.45 -21.91 -12.93
N LEU A 873 -23.41 -20.61 -13.23
CA LEU A 873 -22.97 -20.06 -14.50
C LEU A 873 -21.49 -19.65 -14.43
N GLY A 874 -20.80 -19.68 -15.56
CA GLY A 874 -19.50 -19.01 -15.68
C GLY A 874 -19.64 -17.48 -15.66
N HIS A 875 -18.63 -16.82 -15.09
CA HIS A 875 -18.56 -15.35 -14.94
C HIS A 875 -18.90 -14.57 -16.21
N ARG A 876 -18.46 -15.08 -17.38
CA ARG A 876 -18.47 -14.41 -18.68
C ARG A 876 -19.37 -15.07 -19.74
N TRP A 877 -20.32 -15.93 -19.35
CA TRP A 877 -21.13 -16.69 -20.32
C TRP A 877 -22.25 -15.89 -21.01
N PHE A 878 -22.91 -15.01 -20.25
CA PHE A 878 -24.06 -14.23 -20.70
C PHE A 878 -23.93 -12.79 -20.21
N ASP A 879 -24.15 -11.83 -21.11
CA ASP A 879 -24.36 -10.43 -20.74
C ASP A 879 -25.79 -10.22 -20.23
N ILE A 880 -26.05 -9.10 -19.55
CA ILE A 880 -27.38 -8.81 -18.99
C ILE A 880 -28.47 -8.78 -20.07
N HIS A 881 -28.14 -8.30 -21.27
CA HIS A 881 -29.08 -8.34 -22.41
C HIS A 881 -29.52 -9.77 -22.75
N ASP A 882 -28.58 -10.72 -22.78
CA ASP A 882 -28.87 -12.11 -23.12
C ASP A 882 -29.83 -12.74 -22.11
N MET A 883 -29.81 -12.26 -20.88
CA MET A 883 -30.63 -12.82 -19.82
C MET A 883 -32.13 -12.53 -19.99
N ARG A 884 -32.51 -11.55 -20.83
CA ARG A 884 -33.91 -11.17 -21.07
C ARG A 884 -34.78 -12.34 -21.54
N GLU A 885 -34.25 -13.22 -22.37
CA GLU A 885 -34.98 -14.39 -22.90
C GLU A 885 -34.78 -15.65 -22.04
N ARG A 886 -34.02 -15.54 -20.94
CA ARG A 886 -33.54 -16.67 -20.15
C ARG A 886 -34.03 -16.68 -18.71
N MET A 887 -34.60 -15.60 -18.21
CA MET A 887 -35.15 -15.52 -16.85
C MET A 887 -36.53 -14.87 -16.82
N ASP A 888 -37.30 -15.19 -15.78
CA ASP A 888 -38.56 -14.53 -15.46
C ASP A 888 -38.37 -13.54 -14.29
N VAL A 889 -37.48 -13.83 -13.34
CA VAL A 889 -37.22 -13.01 -12.14
C VAL A 889 -35.72 -12.91 -11.85
N GLY A 890 -35.26 -11.71 -11.51
CA GLY A 890 -33.93 -11.50 -10.94
C GLY A 890 -33.93 -11.69 -9.42
N LEU A 891 -32.92 -12.37 -8.88
CA LEU A 891 -32.71 -12.52 -7.44
C LEU A 891 -31.41 -11.80 -7.06
N ILE A 892 -31.50 -10.72 -6.29
CA ILE A 892 -30.39 -9.80 -6.07
C ILE A 892 -30.20 -9.54 -4.58
N TYR A 893 -28.97 -9.75 -4.10
CA TYR A 893 -28.62 -9.36 -2.74
C TYR A 893 -28.51 -7.84 -2.61
N ASN A 894 -27.58 -7.23 -3.36
CA ASN A 894 -27.49 -5.80 -3.61
C ASN A 894 -26.60 -5.59 -4.86
N GLY A 895 -27.03 -4.78 -5.83
CA GLY A 895 -26.19 -4.39 -6.96
C GLY A 895 -26.93 -3.60 -8.03
N THR A 896 -26.17 -2.86 -8.85
CA THR A 896 -26.70 -2.02 -9.93
C THR A 896 -27.41 -2.81 -11.02
N THR A 897 -27.19 -4.13 -11.08
CA THR A 897 -27.97 -5.06 -11.91
C THR A 897 -29.48 -4.89 -11.71
N THR A 898 -29.91 -4.45 -10.53
CA THR A 898 -31.31 -4.09 -10.21
C THR A 898 -31.89 -3.07 -11.20
N ILE A 899 -31.10 -2.07 -11.57
CA ILE A 899 -31.49 -1.02 -12.51
C ILE A 899 -31.49 -1.55 -13.95
N GLU A 900 -30.49 -2.36 -14.32
CA GLU A 900 -30.39 -2.93 -15.66
C GLU A 900 -31.54 -3.90 -15.96
N LEU A 901 -31.98 -4.70 -14.97
CA LEU A 901 -33.16 -5.56 -15.09
C LEU A 901 -34.46 -4.74 -15.09
N GLY A 902 -34.54 -3.67 -14.29
CA GLY A 902 -35.65 -2.72 -14.33
C GLY A 902 -35.86 -2.11 -15.72
N LEU A 903 -34.78 -1.68 -16.39
CA LEU A 903 -34.83 -1.20 -17.79
C LEU A 903 -35.32 -2.25 -18.80
N LEU A 904 -35.06 -3.53 -18.53
CA LEU A 904 -35.54 -4.65 -19.34
C LEU A 904 -36.98 -5.05 -19.01
N GLY A 905 -37.60 -4.44 -17.98
CA GLY A 905 -38.93 -4.79 -17.49
C GLY A 905 -38.97 -6.12 -16.72
N ILE A 906 -37.83 -6.57 -16.17
CA ILE A 906 -37.74 -7.85 -15.45
C ILE A 906 -37.84 -7.57 -13.95
N PRO A 907 -38.87 -8.11 -13.25
CA PRO A 907 -39.03 -7.89 -11.82
C PRO A 907 -37.93 -8.61 -11.03
N CYS A 908 -37.54 -8.02 -9.90
CA CYS A 908 -36.49 -8.54 -9.04
C CYS A 908 -36.94 -8.72 -7.59
N ILE A 909 -36.44 -9.76 -6.93
CA ILE A 909 -36.49 -9.95 -5.47
C ILE A 909 -35.19 -9.39 -4.90
N LEU A 910 -35.31 -8.36 -4.06
CA LEU A 910 -34.18 -7.71 -3.38
C LEU A 910 -34.04 -8.26 -1.97
N ALA A 911 -32.92 -8.91 -1.66
CA ALA A 911 -32.73 -9.59 -0.38
C ALA A 911 -31.96 -8.77 0.66
N GLY A 912 -30.99 -7.93 0.26
CA GLY A 912 -30.19 -7.13 1.18
C GLY A 912 -30.93 -5.88 1.67
N HIS A 913 -30.63 -5.44 2.89
CA HIS A 913 -31.27 -4.29 3.53
C HIS A 913 -31.20 -3.02 2.68
N TYR A 914 -30.01 -2.71 2.16
CA TYR A 914 -29.76 -1.48 1.39
C TYR A 914 -30.18 -1.56 -0.07
N ALA A 915 -30.57 -2.73 -0.59
CA ALA A 915 -30.92 -2.88 -2.00
C ALA A 915 -32.11 -1.99 -2.45
N PRO A 916 -33.27 -1.98 -1.77
CA PRO A 916 -34.36 -1.06 -2.15
C PRO A 916 -34.04 0.41 -1.83
N ILE A 917 -33.08 0.68 -0.95
CA ILE A 917 -32.66 2.03 -0.58
C ILE A 917 -31.75 2.63 -1.67
N ASP A 918 -30.76 1.87 -2.14
CA ASP A 918 -29.83 2.30 -3.20
C ASP A 918 -30.53 2.37 -4.58
N TYR A 919 -31.51 1.48 -4.81
CA TYR A 919 -32.24 1.33 -6.06
C TYR A 919 -33.77 1.47 -5.85
N PRO A 920 -34.25 2.66 -5.50
CA PRO A 920 -35.66 2.92 -5.14
C PRO A 920 -36.58 2.98 -6.37
N ILE A 921 -36.55 1.96 -7.22
CA ILE A 921 -37.32 1.91 -8.48
C ILE A 921 -38.58 1.05 -8.38
N GLY A 922 -38.85 0.46 -7.21
CA GLY A 922 -40.09 -0.28 -6.94
C GLY A 922 -40.04 -1.78 -7.25
N HIS A 923 -38.89 -2.44 -7.07
CA HIS A 923 -38.81 -3.91 -6.98
C HIS A 923 -39.28 -4.41 -5.61
N VAL A 924 -39.53 -5.72 -5.48
CA VAL A 924 -40.04 -6.30 -4.23
C VAL A 924 -38.90 -6.61 -3.24
N GLN A 925 -39.12 -6.32 -1.96
CA GLN A 925 -38.29 -6.80 -0.85
C GLN A 925 -39.16 -7.64 0.10
N PRO A 926 -38.95 -8.97 0.18
CA PRO A 926 -39.72 -9.81 1.07
C PRO A 926 -39.38 -9.50 2.52
N GLN A 927 -40.39 -9.58 3.39
CA GLN A 927 -40.25 -9.28 4.82
C GLN A 927 -40.19 -10.54 5.69
N THR A 928 -40.56 -11.69 5.15
CA THR A 928 -40.58 -12.99 5.85
C THR A 928 -39.98 -14.09 5.01
N VAL A 929 -39.59 -15.19 5.66
CA VAL A 929 -39.07 -16.40 4.99
C VAL A 929 -40.13 -16.98 4.06
N GLU A 930 -41.37 -17.09 4.53
CA GLU A 930 -42.48 -17.68 3.79
C GLU A 930 -42.79 -16.85 2.53
N GLU A 931 -42.78 -15.53 2.65
CA GLU A 931 -42.96 -14.63 1.51
C GLU A 931 -41.81 -14.74 0.49
N PHE A 932 -40.56 -14.80 0.98
CA PHE A 932 -39.39 -14.99 0.12
C PHE A 932 -39.49 -16.30 -0.68
N GLU A 933 -39.80 -17.40 -0.01
CA GLU A 933 -39.97 -18.70 -0.68
C GLU A 933 -41.13 -18.67 -1.69
N ALA A 934 -42.27 -18.08 -1.33
CA ALA A 934 -43.44 -18.01 -2.20
C ALA A 934 -43.17 -17.21 -3.49
N TYR A 935 -42.45 -16.07 -3.39
CA TYR A 935 -42.02 -15.34 -4.59
C TYR A 935 -41.01 -16.13 -5.41
N LEU A 936 -40.03 -16.76 -4.75
CA LEU A 936 -38.97 -17.51 -5.42
C LEU A 936 -39.52 -18.73 -6.17
N ARG A 937 -40.55 -19.38 -5.63
CA ARG A 937 -41.23 -20.53 -6.22
C ARG A 937 -42.36 -20.18 -7.19
N PHE A 938 -42.64 -18.88 -7.40
CA PHE A 938 -43.80 -18.38 -8.17
C PHE A 938 -45.17 -18.83 -7.63
N GLU A 939 -45.25 -19.11 -6.33
CA GLU A 939 -46.50 -19.39 -5.62
C GLU A 939 -47.26 -18.09 -5.32
N LYS A 940 -46.53 -16.97 -5.27
CA LYS A 940 -47.07 -15.60 -5.16
C LYS A 940 -46.53 -14.74 -6.31
N PRO A 941 -47.36 -13.95 -7.00
CA PRO A 941 -46.89 -13.02 -8.03
C PRO A 941 -46.06 -11.88 -7.40
N LEU A 942 -44.99 -11.45 -8.06
CA LEU A 942 -44.22 -10.29 -7.60
C LEU A 942 -45.01 -8.99 -7.83
N GLU A 943 -45.22 -8.24 -6.75
CA GLU A 943 -45.78 -6.89 -6.81
C GLU A 943 -44.65 -5.87 -6.97
N VAL A 944 -44.53 -5.30 -8.17
CA VAL A 944 -43.54 -4.27 -8.52
C VAL A 944 -44.24 -3.02 -9.04
N ALA A 945 -43.53 -1.89 -9.08
CA ALA A 945 -44.05 -0.65 -9.64
C ALA A 945 -44.47 -0.84 -11.11
N PRO A 946 -45.65 -0.34 -11.53
CA PRO A 946 -46.14 -0.51 -12.90
C PRO A 946 -45.29 0.24 -13.94
N ASP A 947 -44.58 1.28 -13.49
CA ASP A 947 -43.69 2.15 -14.25
C ASP A 947 -42.19 1.84 -13.96
N LEU A 948 -41.88 0.56 -13.71
CA LEU A 948 -40.54 0.10 -13.33
C LEU A 948 -39.45 0.52 -14.33
N ARG A 949 -39.75 0.45 -15.63
CA ARG A 949 -38.81 0.76 -16.70
C ARG A 949 -38.47 2.25 -16.74
N GLU A 950 -39.49 3.07 -16.56
CA GLU A 950 -39.44 4.53 -16.49
C GLU A 950 -38.61 4.95 -15.29
N ARG A 951 -38.90 4.41 -14.11
CA ARG A 951 -38.15 4.65 -12.86
C ARG A 951 -36.67 4.25 -13.01
N ALA A 952 -36.37 3.11 -13.61
CA ALA A 952 -35.00 2.68 -13.87
C ALA A 952 -34.23 3.65 -14.79
N ALA A 953 -34.87 4.18 -15.84
CA ALA A 953 -34.27 5.16 -16.73
C ALA A 953 -34.03 6.51 -16.03
N VAL A 954 -34.96 6.97 -15.20
CA VAL A 954 -34.80 8.22 -14.44
C VAL A 954 -33.76 8.08 -13.33
N TRP A 955 -33.58 6.90 -12.74
CA TRP A 955 -32.49 6.66 -11.79
C TRP A 955 -31.13 6.84 -12.48
N LEU A 956 -30.98 6.37 -13.71
CA LEU A 956 -29.76 6.56 -14.50
C LEU A 956 -29.54 8.03 -14.86
N ASP A 957 -30.61 8.76 -15.18
CA ASP A 957 -30.54 10.20 -15.39
C ASP A 957 -30.07 10.94 -14.13
N TYR A 958 -30.62 10.60 -12.96
CA TYR A 958 -30.20 11.13 -11.67
C TYR A 958 -28.71 10.89 -11.42
N MET A 959 -28.24 9.66 -11.64
CA MET A 959 -26.84 9.28 -11.44
C MET A 959 -25.88 9.94 -12.44
N ALA A 960 -26.37 10.29 -13.64
CA ALA A 960 -25.63 11.05 -14.65
C ALA A 960 -25.71 12.58 -14.45
N ASN A 961 -26.50 13.05 -13.49
CA ASN A 961 -26.76 14.47 -13.27
C ASN A 961 -25.54 15.17 -12.63
N ASP A 962 -25.09 16.27 -13.25
CA ASP A 962 -23.99 17.11 -12.78
C ASP A 962 -24.28 17.78 -11.44
N ASN A 963 -25.55 17.99 -11.12
CA ASN A 963 -26.00 18.46 -9.83
C ASN A 963 -26.06 17.34 -8.79
N PHE A 964 -26.02 16.04 -9.13
CA PHE A 964 -25.85 15.01 -8.11
C PHE A 964 -24.37 14.83 -7.76
N THR A 965 -23.52 14.51 -8.73
CA THR A 965 -22.06 14.38 -8.53
C THR A 965 -21.30 15.53 -9.18
N GLN A 966 -20.56 16.26 -8.36
CA GLN A 966 -19.88 17.48 -8.76
C GLN A 966 -18.58 17.20 -9.52
N PRO A 967 -18.23 17.99 -10.56
CA PRO A 967 -16.95 17.87 -11.25
C PRO A 967 -15.81 18.28 -10.31
N TYR A 968 -14.98 17.32 -9.90
CA TYR A 968 -13.91 17.52 -8.93
C TYR A 968 -12.72 16.62 -9.27
N ARG A 969 -11.70 17.20 -9.90
CA ARG A 969 -10.49 16.51 -10.37
C ARG A 969 -9.19 17.20 -9.94
N PHE A 970 -9.20 17.99 -8.87
CA PHE A 970 -8.03 18.78 -8.45
C PHE A 970 -6.77 17.94 -8.17
N HIS A 971 -6.91 16.69 -7.73
CA HIS A 971 -5.80 15.80 -7.43
C HIS A 971 -6.13 14.34 -7.78
N ALA A 972 -5.10 13.53 -7.99
CA ALA A 972 -5.22 12.15 -8.45
C ALA A 972 -5.83 11.21 -7.40
N ARG A 973 -7.14 10.97 -7.50
CA ARG A 973 -7.87 9.97 -6.71
C ARG A 973 -8.15 8.71 -7.54
N PRO A 974 -7.75 7.52 -7.06
CA PRO A 974 -8.00 6.27 -7.77
C PRO A 974 -9.49 5.89 -7.77
N VAL A 975 -9.97 5.29 -8.87
CA VAL A 975 -11.33 4.71 -8.99
C VAL A 975 -11.33 3.18 -9.01
N THR A 976 -10.16 2.56 -9.10
CA THR A 976 -9.94 1.11 -8.99
C THR A 976 -8.90 0.85 -7.92
N ASN A 977 -8.56 -0.42 -7.66
CA ASN A 977 -7.48 -0.74 -6.72
C ASN A 977 -6.09 -0.38 -7.26
N LYS A 978 -5.94 -0.08 -8.56
CA LYS A 978 -4.66 0.35 -9.15
C LYS A 978 -4.05 1.52 -8.39
N VAL A 979 -2.78 1.38 -8.07
CA VAL A 979 -2.08 2.37 -7.26
C VAL A 979 -1.58 3.48 -8.17
N LEU A 980 -2.29 4.61 -8.19
CA LEU A 980 -1.84 5.83 -8.85
C LEU A 980 -0.76 6.52 -8.01
N TYR A 981 0.52 6.31 -8.31
CA TYR A 981 1.57 6.81 -7.44
C TYR A 981 2.80 7.31 -8.22
N PRO A 982 3.45 8.41 -7.79
CA PRO A 982 3.10 9.28 -6.65
C PRO A 982 1.80 10.07 -6.89
N PRO A 983 1.15 10.55 -5.81
CA PRO A 983 0.03 11.47 -5.95
C PRO A 983 0.50 12.79 -6.58
N TYR A 984 -0.42 13.46 -7.28
CA TYR A 984 -0.17 14.71 -7.98
C TYR A 984 -1.44 15.56 -8.07
N TRP A 985 -1.24 16.87 -8.29
CA TRP A 985 -2.27 17.86 -8.54
C TRP A 985 -2.44 18.13 -10.03
N PHE A 986 -3.65 18.45 -10.46
CA PHE A 986 -3.97 18.91 -11.82
C PHE A 986 -3.91 20.45 -11.84
N GLN A 987 -2.87 21.00 -12.46
CA GLN A 987 -2.61 22.46 -12.42
C GLN A 987 -3.73 23.24 -13.11
N GLU A 988 -4.25 22.72 -14.21
CA GLU A 988 -5.32 23.35 -14.98
C GLU A 988 -6.61 23.50 -14.14
N ASP A 989 -6.90 22.53 -13.28
CA ASP A 989 -8.09 22.57 -12.42
C ASP A 989 -7.88 23.56 -11.26
N LEU A 990 -6.68 23.59 -10.68
CA LEU A 990 -6.30 24.58 -9.66
C LEU A 990 -6.36 26.03 -10.20
N GLU A 991 -5.95 26.25 -11.44
CA GLU A 991 -6.00 27.55 -12.11
C GLU A 991 -7.44 28.01 -12.33
N ARG A 992 -8.34 27.13 -12.81
CA ARG A 992 -9.77 27.42 -12.94
C ARG A 992 -10.41 27.82 -11.60
N TYR A 993 -10.07 27.12 -10.51
CA TYR A 993 -10.55 27.47 -9.19
C TYR A 993 -10.03 28.83 -8.70
N ARG A 994 -8.75 29.15 -8.95
CA ARG A 994 -8.16 30.45 -8.56
C ARG A 994 -8.84 31.64 -9.24
N VAL A 995 -9.31 31.50 -10.48
CA VAL A 995 -10.04 32.56 -11.20
C VAL A 995 -11.54 32.57 -10.93
N GLY A 996 -12.03 31.76 -9.99
CA GLY A 996 -13.45 31.72 -9.60
C GLY A 996 -14.37 31.04 -10.63
N ALA A 997 -13.81 30.32 -11.61
CA ALA A 997 -14.58 29.67 -12.68
C ALA A 997 -15.13 28.28 -12.28
N ASP A 998 -14.90 27.83 -11.05
CA ASP A 998 -15.32 26.51 -10.55
C ASP A 998 -16.25 26.66 -9.33
N THR A 999 -17.52 26.28 -9.51
CA THR A 999 -18.56 26.33 -8.46
C THR A 999 -18.70 25.02 -7.68
N ALA A 1000 -18.07 23.93 -8.13
CA ALA A 1000 -18.26 22.59 -7.57
C ALA A 1000 -17.82 22.52 -6.11
N VAL A 1001 -16.72 23.20 -5.77
CA VAL A 1001 -16.21 23.25 -4.39
C VAL A 1001 -17.20 23.95 -3.46
N ALA A 1002 -17.75 25.09 -3.88
CA ALA A 1002 -18.73 25.84 -3.10
C ALA A 1002 -20.06 25.09 -2.94
N GLU A 1003 -20.47 24.35 -3.97
CA GLU A 1003 -21.65 23.49 -3.95
C GLU A 1003 -21.48 22.32 -2.98
N LEU A 1004 -20.32 21.62 -3.02
CA LEU A 1004 -20.01 20.53 -2.08
C LEU A 1004 -19.97 21.00 -0.63
N THR A 1005 -19.33 22.15 -0.35
CA THR A 1005 -19.31 22.73 1.00
C THR A 1005 -20.70 23.17 1.43
N GLY A 1006 -21.49 23.79 0.54
CA GLY A 1006 -22.86 24.17 0.82
C GLY A 1006 -23.74 22.98 1.18
N ARG A 1007 -23.59 21.83 0.49
CA ARG A 1007 -24.30 20.59 0.85
C ARG A 1007 -23.89 20.04 2.20
N ALA A 1008 -22.59 20.06 2.48
CA ALA A 1008 -22.07 19.61 3.76
C ALA A 1008 -22.63 20.43 4.94
N LEU A 1009 -22.86 21.73 4.71
CA LEU A 1009 -23.39 22.66 5.72
C LEU A 1009 -24.92 22.75 5.76
N GLY A 1010 -25.62 22.13 4.80
CA GLY A 1010 -27.08 22.18 4.68
C GLY A 1010 -27.64 23.43 4.00
N GLU A 1011 -26.81 24.18 3.27
CA GLU A 1011 -27.17 25.39 2.52
C GLU A 1011 -27.61 25.10 1.08
N ARG A 1012 -27.16 23.95 0.55
CA ARG A 1012 -27.44 23.45 -0.80
C ARG A 1012 -27.93 22.02 -0.69
N PHE A 1013 -28.67 21.56 -1.68
CA PHE A 1013 -29.31 20.26 -1.64
C PHE A 1013 -29.13 19.49 -2.95
N GLU A 1014 -29.26 18.17 -2.85
CA GLU A 1014 -29.24 17.29 -4.01
C GLU A 1014 -30.52 17.45 -4.85
N PRO A 1015 -30.49 17.05 -6.14
CA PRO A 1015 -31.68 17.07 -6.98
C PRO A 1015 -32.85 16.33 -6.33
N GLY A 1016 -34.07 16.86 -6.48
CA GLY A 1016 -35.26 16.27 -5.89
C GLY A 1016 -35.45 16.55 -4.40
N HIS A 1017 -34.61 17.37 -3.75
CA HIS A 1017 -34.90 17.82 -2.39
C HIS A 1017 -36.22 18.63 -2.35
N PRO A 1018 -37.18 18.33 -1.46
CA PRO A 1018 -38.44 19.06 -1.37
C PRO A 1018 -38.22 20.56 -1.09
N VAL A 1019 -38.86 21.43 -1.87
CA VAL A 1019 -38.81 22.90 -1.67
C VAL A 1019 -39.95 23.32 -0.73
N GLY A 1020 -39.64 24.00 0.37
CA GLY A 1020 -40.64 24.64 1.24
C GLY A 1020 -41.09 23.86 2.49
N VAL A 1021 -40.48 22.71 2.80
CA VAL A 1021 -40.68 22.02 4.09
C VAL A 1021 -39.59 22.48 5.07
N PRO A 1022 -39.92 23.13 6.21
CA PRO A 1022 -38.93 23.48 7.21
C PRO A 1022 -38.20 22.23 7.73
N LEU A 1023 -36.90 22.36 8.00
CA LEU A 1023 -35.95 21.32 8.45
C LEU A 1023 -36.44 20.39 9.59
N GLN A 1024 -37.51 20.74 10.31
CA GLN A 1024 -38.07 19.98 11.43
C GLN A 1024 -39.25 19.06 11.07
N ALA A 1025 -39.88 19.21 9.90
CA ALA A 1025 -41.15 18.54 9.60
C ALA A 1025 -41.03 17.15 8.93
N LEU A 1026 -39.82 16.70 8.56
CA LEU A 1026 -39.62 15.39 7.92
C LEU A 1026 -39.48 14.22 8.93
N HIS A 1027 -39.56 14.48 10.24
CA HIS A 1027 -39.48 13.45 11.29
C HIS A 1027 -40.81 13.17 12.03
N GLY A 1028 -41.94 13.68 11.53
CA GLY A 1028 -43.27 13.42 12.08
C GLY A 1028 -44.14 12.58 11.15
N GLY A 1029 -43.88 11.28 11.02
CA GLY A 1029 -44.61 10.41 10.10
C GLY A 1029 -44.60 8.94 10.52
N GLY A 1030 -44.94 8.67 11.77
CA GLY A 1030 -45.00 7.30 12.30
C GLY A 1030 -45.64 7.25 13.67
N GLY A 1031 -46.91 7.64 13.77
CA GLY A 1031 -47.59 7.59 15.05
C GLY A 1031 -49.00 8.16 15.02
N GLU A 1032 -49.93 7.49 14.34
CA GLU A 1032 -51.35 7.56 14.69
C GLU A 1032 -52.11 6.37 14.09
N ASN A 1033 -52.14 5.27 14.85
CA ASN A 1033 -53.31 4.39 14.93
C ASN A 1033 -53.23 3.66 16.27
N SER A 1034 -53.57 4.39 17.32
CA SER A 1034 -53.78 3.86 18.66
C SER A 1034 -55.12 3.13 18.73
N ALA A 1035 -55.08 1.81 18.95
CA ALA A 1035 -56.19 1.08 19.54
C ALA A 1035 -55.71 0.36 20.81
N LYS A 1036 -55.92 1.06 21.93
CA LYS A 1036 -56.19 0.56 23.30
C LYS A 1036 -55.29 -0.53 23.88
N SER A 1037 -54.35 -0.11 24.73
CA SER A 1037 -53.81 -0.91 25.83
C SER A 1037 -54.91 -1.28 26.85
N PRO A 1038 -54.73 -2.40 27.55
CA PRO A 1038 -54.56 -2.24 29.00
C PRO A 1038 -53.46 -3.13 29.58
N GLY A 1039 -52.82 -2.63 30.65
CA GLY A 1039 -52.32 -3.47 31.74
C GLY A 1039 -50.81 -3.57 31.88
N ALA A 1040 -50.30 -2.86 32.89
CA ALA A 1040 -48.92 -2.88 33.39
C ALA A 1040 -48.37 -4.29 33.71
N GLY A 1041 -47.06 -4.48 33.50
CA GLY A 1041 -46.32 -5.65 33.98
C GLY A 1041 -44.83 -5.53 33.69
N THR A 1042 -44.05 -5.41 34.74
CA THR A 1042 -42.59 -5.27 34.82
C THR A 1042 -41.77 -6.39 34.16
N ALA A 1043 -40.56 -6.01 33.70
CA ALA A 1043 -39.35 -6.83 33.52
C ALA A 1043 -39.28 -7.84 32.35
N ARG A 1044 -38.39 -7.58 31.38
CA ARG A 1044 -37.18 -8.39 31.14
C ARG A 1044 -36.35 -7.87 29.97
N ALA A 1045 -35.09 -7.59 30.27
CA ALA A 1045 -34.00 -7.59 29.31
C ALA A 1045 -33.77 -8.99 28.72
N SER A 1046 -33.02 -9.03 27.62
CA SER A 1046 -32.44 -10.19 26.91
C SER A 1046 -33.31 -10.87 25.85
N ARG A 1047 -32.91 -10.71 24.58
CA ARG A 1047 -32.30 -11.75 23.73
C ARG A 1047 -32.22 -11.27 22.28
N TRP A 1048 -31.09 -10.67 21.93
CA TRP A 1048 -30.56 -10.74 20.56
C TRP A 1048 -29.31 -11.62 20.63
N ARG A 1049 -29.49 -12.89 20.30
CA ARG A 1049 -28.45 -13.89 20.01
C ARG A 1049 -29.04 -14.90 19.03
N ALA A 1050 -28.68 -14.77 17.77
CA ALA A 1050 -28.10 -15.80 16.90
C ALA A 1050 -27.89 -15.13 15.54
#